data_AF-A0A317J252-F1
#
_entry.id   AF-A0A317J252-F1
#
_cell.length_a   1.000
_cell.length_b   1.000
_cell.length_c   1.000
_cell.angle_alpha   90.00
_cell.angle_beta   90.00
_cell.angle_gamma   90.00
#
_symmetry.space_group_name_H-M   'P 1'
#
loop_
_entity.id
_entity.type
_entity.pdbx_description
1 polymer ?
#
loop_
_entity_poly.entity_id
_entity_poly.type
_entity_poly.pdbx_seq_one_letter_code
_entity_poly.pdbx_strand_id
1 'polypeptide(L)'
;MYKPSYKIISLAVTLATLLSISSCRKSELQKPVEAQASLESHPNCSDCEYLRSVYADTFDHPTLLGDAIKNPYLIPNMEQAYYNINGHYPAWTIQPSHIYVKFSPKTYVELASLEDLDLDLFNYPLDRILITEGDYFQQPGKSLEDIPEFFSVVSTSFRLPVNISYEIIDKMYIPDNEPDWENEALRLTNNLNDGAEKENLQSRQRLPEENLPGISSHNNCSHTPSGIIQVQNELKGDKNFRGVRQAQVVVRRLFKIEHLVTDDQGRFSCSKYFRNSYTILVKFKNKYARISRMRPWALHEQLFPIKINFGSWSNLDCAHAFQIDHPNVTSQIFTSHWCAAITQNGVIEHREMLTAEHVGVPPLGLNIMLSSKKGSGNGNTYMINKMMKTSPAVQGTAVLIISSIALWSPIGAGLSLIAEEVFTARAPDIKFGYGGDASFLTTDRYCELVYHELSHAAHYAAVGNNWWMRLGIAENDNPGEGTYGNCCTVYAPSIALAEGWAYYMGHHLADKKWGMLSTSFPEQGDLIRMQNLVTFRATANFSSHVVFLESYQPHKKDDPNAWIPKGLLYDLVDSSTELFPQSGIIDEVSGFTNEELYKALQPDVKDIFEYKHKLLIQNNFRQQQAVNELFKEYGY
;
A
#
# COMPACT_ATOMS: atom_id res chain seq x y z
N MET A 1 -14.62 0.26 60.12
CA MET A 1 -13.42 -0.29 59.46
C MET A 1 -13.89 -1.35 58.45
N TYR A 2 -14.28 -0.95 57.25
CA TYR A 2 -14.76 -1.87 56.20
C TYR A 2 -14.44 -1.25 54.82
N LYS A 3 -13.66 -1.97 54.01
CA LYS A 3 -13.34 -1.64 52.62
C LYS A 3 -14.58 -1.88 51.73
N PRO A 4 -14.80 -1.11 50.65
CA PRO A 4 -15.60 -1.59 49.53
C PRO A 4 -14.69 -2.20 48.46
N SER A 5 -15.14 -3.36 47.97
CA SER A 5 -14.62 -4.15 46.87
C SER A 5 -15.08 -3.59 45.53
N TYR A 6 -14.15 -3.41 44.58
CA TYR A 6 -14.46 -3.18 43.18
C TYR A 6 -14.90 -4.51 42.55
N LYS A 7 -16.17 -4.61 42.16
CA LYS A 7 -16.66 -5.66 41.26
C LYS A 7 -16.29 -5.27 39.83
N ILE A 8 -15.41 -6.07 39.23
CA ILE A 8 -15.20 -6.12 37.78
C ILE A 8 -16.48 -6.72 37.19
N ILE A 9 -17.22 -5.91 36.43
CA ILE A 9 -18.34 -6.40 35.62
C ILE A 9 -17.74 -6.85 34.30
N SER A 10 -17.55 -8.17 34.17
CA SER A 10 -17.51 -8.85 32.88
C SER A 10 -18.92 -8.81 32.30
N LEU A 11 -19.10 -8.21 31.13
CA LEU A 11 -20.38 -8.25 30.41
C LEU A 11 -20.14 -8.69 28.96
N ALA A 12 -20.44 -9.97 28.74
CA ALA A 12 -20.68 -10.56 27.44
C ALA A 12 -22.04 -10.11 26.91
N VAL A 13 -22.06 -9.25 25.88
CA VAL A 13 -23.19 -8.87 24.98
C VAL A 13 -22.47 -8.20 23.78
N THR A 14 -22.56 -8.55 22.49
CA THR A 14 -23.68 -8.99 21.66
C THR A 14 -23.12 -9.69 20.40
N LEU A 15 -23.53 -10.93 20.16
CA LEU A 15 -23.37 -11.65 18.90
C LEU A 15 -24.65 -11.47 18.09
N ALA A 16 -24.81 -10.36 17.36
CA ALA A 16 -25.81 -10.18 16.30
C ALA A 16 -25.74 -8.75 15.72
N THR A 17 -24.72 -8.46 14.89
CA THR A 17 -24.74 -7.45 13.81
C THR A 17 -23.44 -7.59 13.02
N LEU A 18 -23.31 -8.71 12.34
CA LEU A 18 -22.37 -8.89 11.24
C LEU A 18 -23.17 -8.59 9.97
N LEU A 19 -22.98 -7.41 9.37
CA LEU A 19 -23.23 -7.14 7.95
C LEU A 19 -22.83 -5.70 7.61
N SER A 20 -22.03 -5.57 6.54
CA SER A 20 -21.72 -4.36 5.76
C SER A 20 -21.06 -3.19 6.51
N ILE A 21 -19.73 -3.26 6.61
CA ILE A 21 -18.90 -2.06 6.81
C ILE A 21 -18.87 -1.31 5.47
N SER A 22 -19.30 -0.05 5.51
CA SER A 22 -19.35 0.89 4.40
C SER A 22 -17.96 1.02 3.77
N SER A 23 -17.88 0.55 2.54
CA SER A 23 -16.78 0.73 1.60
C SER A 23 -17.26 1.77 0.60
N CYS A 24 -16.41 2.67 0.08
CA CYS A 24 -16.64 3.20 -1.27
C CYS A 24 -16.77 1.95 -2.14
N ARG A 25 -17.98 1.60 -2.55
CA ARG A 25 -18.27 0.36 -3.27
C ARG A 25 -19.27 0.61 -4.37
N LYS A 26 -18.83 0.29 -5.59
CA LYS A 26 -19.68 -0.28 -6.64
C LYS A 26 -19.82 -1.79 -6.36
N SER A 27 -21.03 -2.25 -6.06
CA SER A 27 -21.25 -3.59 -5.45
C SER A 27 -21.27 -4.72 -6.51
N GLU A 28 -21.06 -6.00 -6.17
CA GLU A 28 -22.09 -6.88 -5.56
C GLU A 28 -21.53 -8.05 -4.72
N LEU A 29 -22.35 -8.56 -3.78
CA LEU A 29 -22.23 -9.93 -3.26
C LEU A 29 -23.63 -10.56 -3.14
N GLN A 30 -23.84 -11.66 -3.87
CA GLN A 30 -24.97 -12.58 -3.67
C GLN A 30 -24.76 -13.43 -2.41
N LYS A 31 -25.87 -13.72 -1.71
CA LYS A 31 -25.95 -14.45 -0.43
C LYS A 31 -25.68 -15.96 -0.59
N PRO A 32 -25.00 -16.64 0.35
CA PRO A 32 -25.05 -18.09 0.46
C PRO A 32 -26.13 -18.56 1.45
N VAL A 33 -26.61 -19.76 1.16
CA VAL A 33 -27.59 -20.59 1.86
C VAL A 33 -27.03 -21.13 3.18
N GLU A 34 -27.92 -21.27 4.16
CA GLU A 34 -27.69 -21.83 5.51
C GLU A 34 -27.16 -23.27 5.47
N ALA A 35 -26.20 -23.59 6.36
CA ALA A 35 -25.94 -24.95 6.80
C ALA A 35 -25.66 -24.99 8.30
N GLN A 36 -26.40 -25.86 8.99
CA GLN A 36 -26.45 -26.03 10.44
C GLN A 36 -25.14 -26.54 11.04
N ALA A 37 -24.79 -25.98 12.20
CA ALA A 37 -23.68 -26.41 13.03
C ALA A 37 -24.00 -27.70 13.81
N SER A 38 -23.04 -28.62 13.87
CA SER A 38 -22.88 -29.52 15.02
C SER A 38 -21.45 -30.06 15.15
N LEU A 39 -21.03 -30.17 16.42
CA LEU A 39 -19.95 -30.97 17.03
C LEU A 39 -18.49 -30.44 17.13
N GLU A 40 -18.19 -30.02 18.37
CA GLU A 40 -17.11 -30.45 19.30
C GLU A 40 -15.61 -30.49 18.90
N SER A 41 -14.87 -29.56 19.57
CA SER A 41 -13.51 -29.57 20.14
C SER A 41 -12.27 -30.08 19.36
N HIS A 42 -11.52 -29.11 18.81
CA HIS A 42 -10.07 -28.88 19.00
C HIS A 42 -9.73 -27.39 18.68
N PRO A 43 -8.65 -26.78 19.21
CA PRO A 43 -8.33 -25.35 19.03
C PRO A 43 -7.69 -25.03 17.67
N ASN A 44 -7.97 -25.83 16.63
CA ASN A 44 -7.59 -25.52 15.26
C ASN A 44 -8.79 -24.84 14.58
N CYS A 45 -8.55 -23.62 14.14
CA CYS A 45 -9.44 -22.77 13.34
C CYS A 45 -10.13 -23.57 12.21
N SER A 46 -11.41 -23.89 12.37
CA SER A 46 -12.24 -24.54 11.34
C SER A 46 -12.39 -23.69 10.07
N ASP A 47 -12.21 -22.38 10.20
CA ASP A 47 -12.45 -21.42 9.13
C ASP A 47 -11.20 -21.16 8.27
N CYS A 48 -10.03 -21.64 8.65
CA CYS A 48 -8.76 -21.27 8.02
C CYS A 48 -8.57 -21.90 6.62
N GLU A 49 -9.01 -23.15 6.43
CA GLU A 49 -9.01 -23.79 5.10
C GLU A 49 -10.03 -23.11 4.15
N TYR A 50 -11.18 -22.69 4.68
CA TYR A 50 -12.15 -21.88 3.95
C TYR A 50 -11.56 -20.50 3.58
N LEU A 51 -10.90 -19.81 4.51
CA LEU A 51 -10.26 -18.52 4.21
C LEU A 51 -9.12 -18.65 3.21
N ARG A 52 -8.34 -19.72 3.29
CA ARG A 52 -7.32 -20.00 2.30
C ARG A 52 -7.95 -20.23 0.94
N SER A 53 -9.01 -21.04 0.83
CA SER A 53 -9.69 -21.23 -0.47
C SER A 53 -10.34 -19.95 -1.02
N VAL A 54 -10.62 -18.96 -0.17
CA VAL A 54 -11.32 -17.73 -0.57
C VAL A 54 -10.38 -16.51 -0.72
N TYR A 55 -9.21 -16.49 -0.07
CA TYR A 55 -8.24 -15.39 -0.08
C TYR A 55 -6.84 -15.77 -0.54
N ALA A 56 -6.44 -17.05 -0.46
CA ALA A 56 -5.18 -17.48 -1.05
C ALA A 56 -5.35 -17.50 -2.56
N ASP A 57 -4.35 -16.97 -3.25
CA ASP A 57 -4.32 -17.07 -4.69
C ASP A 57 -4.02 -18.52 -5.07
N THR A 58 -4.64 -19.04 -6.12
CA THR A 58 -4.29 -20.34 -6.72
C THR A 58 -2.83 -20.41 -7.20
N PHE A 59 -2.13 -19.26 -7.22
CA PHE A 59 -0.73 -19.12 -7.57
C PHE A 59 0.22 -18.98 -6.37
N ASP A 60 -0.27 -18.94 -5.12
CA ASP A 60 0.62 -18.91 -3.95
C ASP A 60 1.44 -20.21 -3.90
N HIS A 61 2.76 -20.10 -4.02
CA HIS A 61 3.67 -21.25 -4.02
C HIS A 61 4.67 -21.16 -2.86
N PRO A 62 5.04 -22.29 -2.24
CA PRO A 62 5.97 -22.29 -1.12
C PRO A 62 7.40 -22.00 -1.57
N THR A 63 8.14 -21.27 -0.74
CA THR A 63 9.60 -21.24 -0.79
C THR A 63 10.13 -22.63 -0.43
N LEU A 64 10.99 -23.18 -1.28
CA LEU A 64 11.61 -24.49 -1.11
C LEU A 64 13.11 -24.32 -0.90
N LEU A 65 13.59 -24.90 0.20
CA LEU A 65 15.01 -24.92 0.54
C LEU A 65 15.59 -26.32 0.33
N GLY A 66 16.81 -26.36 -0.20
CA GLY A 66 17.63 -27.55 -0.32
C GLY A 66 18.62 -27.68 0.83
N ASP A 67 19.76 -28.28 0.52
CA ASP A 67 20.82 -28.57 1.47
C ASP A 67 21.47 -27.30 2.04
N ALA A 68 22.10 -27.46 3.20
CA ALA A 68 22.89 -26.41 3.82
C ALA A 68 24.12 -26.05 2.95
N ILE A 69 24.39 -24.76 2.81
CA ILE A 69 25.59 -24.28 2.12
C ILE A 69 26.74 -24.11 3.10
N LYS A 70 27.97 -24.31 2.63
CA LYS A 70 29.16 -23.91 3.39
C LYS A 70 29.30 -22.39 3.31
N ASN A 71 29.18 -21.68 4.42
CA ASN A 71 29.19 -20.21 4.43
C ASN A 71 30.55 -19.65 3.97
N PRO A 72 30.65 -18.97 2.81
CA PRO A 72 31.92 -18.43 2.31
C PRO A 72 32.47 -17.28 3.16
N TYR A 73 31.61 -16.56 3.88
CA TYR A 73 31.96 -15.32 4.58
C TYR A 73 32.38 -15.52 6.04
N LEU A 74 32.46 -16.77 6.51
CA LEU A 74 33.03 -17.06 7.82
C LEU A 74 34.48 -16.57 7.88
N ILE A 75 34.89 -16.03 9.03
CA ILE A 75 36.24 -15.47 9.22
C ILE A 75 37.35 -16.44 8.77
N PRO A 76 37.34 -17.74 9.13
CA PRO A 76 38.39 -18.66 8.69
C PRO A 76 38.44 -18.84 7.16
N ASN A 77 37.29 -18.81 6.48
CA ASN A 77 37.23 -18.95 5.02
C ASN A 77 37.75 -17.69 4.33
N MET A 78 37.41 -16.51 4.85
CA MET A 78 37.91 -15.24 4.34
C MET A 78 39.41 -15.03 4.61
N GLU A 79 39.91 -15.44 5.78
CA GLU A 79 41.34 -15.41 6.09
C GLU A 79 42.12 -16.36 5.18
N GLN A 80 41.58 -17.56 4.93
CA GLN A 80 42.18 -18.50 3.98
C GLN A 80 42.14 -17.97 2.55
N ALA A 81 41.06 -17.31 2.14
CA ALA A 81 40.96 -16.68 0.83
C ALA A 81 41.98 -15.54 0.67
N TYR A 82 42.10 -14.66 1.66
CA TYR A 82 43.11 -13.61 1.70
C TYR A 82 44.52 -14.18 1.56
N TYR A 83 44.82 -15.24 2.31
CA TYR A 83 46.11 -15.92 2.27
C TYR A 83 46.42 -16.50 0.89
N ASN A 84 45.43 -17.12 0.23
CA ASN A 84 45.58 -17.70 -1.10
C ASN A 84 45.84 -16.64 -2.17
N ILE A 85 45.25 -15.44 -2.04
CA ILE A 85 45.39 -14.34 -3.00
C ILE A 85 46.69 -13.55 -2.79
N ASN A 86 47.05 -13.22 -1.55
CA ASN A 86 48.13 -12.26 -1.26
C ASN A 86 49.49 -12.91 -0.91
N GLY A 87 49.54 -14.23 -0.71
CA GLY A 87 50.76 -14.91 -0.25
C GLY A 87 51.10 -14.58 1.22
N HIS A 88 52.17 -15.21 1.76
CA HIS A 88 52.49 -15.31 3.20
C HIS A 88 52.94 -13.99 3.91
N TYR A 89 52.28 -12.85 3.67
CA TYR A 89 52.67 -11.56 4.26
C TYR A 89 51.51 -10.86 4.98
N PRO A 90 51.82 -10.27 6.15
CA PRO A 90 51.75 -10.95 7.46
C PRO A 90 50.33 -11.47 7.77
N ALA A 91 50.17 -12.23 8.86
CA ALA A 91 48.87 -12.71 9.32
C ALA A 91 47.92 -11.53 9.60
N TRP A 92 47.12 -11.15 8.61
CA TRP A 92 46.07 -10.16 8.77
C TRP A 92 44.87 -10.85 9.41
N THR A 93 44.60 -10.49 10.67
CA THR A 93 43.39 -10.97 11.36
C THR A 93 42.19 -10.18 10.86
N ILE A 94 41.35 -10.82 10.05
CA ILE A 94 40.14 -10.20 9.53
C ILE A 94 39.15 -10.03 10.68
N GLN A 95 38.74 -8.80 10.94
CA GLN A 95 37.71 -8.51 11.93
C GLN A 95 36.32 -8.71 11.31
N PRO A 96 35.35 -9.28 12.05
CA PRO A 96 33.99 -9.40 11.55
C PRO A 96 33.38 -8.04 11.21
N SER A 97 32.85 -7.92 9.99
CA SER A 97 32.11 -6.74 9.54
C SER A 97 30.60 -6.92 9.72
N HIS A 98 30.12 -8.16 9.71
CA HIS A 98 28.71 -8.51 9.78
C HIS A 98 28.45 -9.66 10.75
N ILE A 99 27.19 -9.78 11.18
CA ILE A 99 26.65 -10.93 11.91
C ILE A 99 25.43 -11.48 11.18
N TYR A 100 25.33 -12.81 11.17
CA TYR A 100 24.12 -13.51 10.75
C TYR A 100 23.29 -13.77 12.01
N VAL A 101 22.07 -13.21 12.05
CA VAL A 101 21.23 -13.21 13.24
C VAL A 101 19.86 -13.79 12.93
N LYS A 102 19.33 -14.55 13.88
CA LYS A 102 17.96 -15.04 13.90
C LYS A 102 17.19 -14.32 14.99
N PHE A 103 16.06 -13.72 14.64
CA PHE A 103 15.10 -13.11 15.55
C PHE A 103 13.91 -14.03 15.75
N SER A 104 13.45 -14.15 17.00
CA SER A 104 12.30 -14.97 17.39
C SER A 104 11.25 -14.08 18.09
N PRO A 105 10.56 -13.20 17.35
CA PRO A 105 9.51 -12.35 17.91
C PRO A 105 8.34 -13.21 18.41
N LYS A 106 7.81 -12.85 19.58
CA LYS A 106 6.73 -13.59 20.26
C LYS A 106 5.35 -12.97 20.09
N THR A 107 5.31 -11.68 19.74
CA THR A 107 4.10 -10.87 19.63
C THR A 107 4.10 -10.11 18.30
N TYR A 108 2.93 -9.72 17.82
CA TYR A 108 2.83 -8.88 16.62
C TYR A 108 3.39 -7.48 16.85
N VAL A 109 3.38 -6.99 18.10
CA VAL A 109 4.04 -5.74 18.48
C VAL A 109 5.56 -5.85 18.39
N GLU A 110 6.16 -6.96 18.85
CA GLU A 110 7.58 -7.24 18.64
C GLU A 110 7.91 -7.35 17.15
N LEU A 111 7.09 -8.05 16.37
CA LEU A 111 7.28 -8.20 14.93
C LEU A 111 7.18 -6.86 14.18
N ALA A 112 6.19 -6.03 14.50
CA ALA A 112 6.07 -4.69 13.92
C ALA A 112 7.27 -3.81 14.30
N SER A 113 7.74 -3.89 15.55
CA SER A 113 8.93 -3.17 16.00
C SER A 113 10.19 -3.64 15.26
N LEU A 114 10.28 -4.94 14.93
CA LEU A 114 11.38 -5.50 14.14
C LEU A 114 11.38 -4.98 12.70
N GLU A 115 10.22 -4.94 12.06
CA GLU A 115 10.06 -4.38 10.70
C GLU A 115 10.32 -2.86 10.66
N ASP A 116 10.08 -2.14 11.75
CA ASP A 116 10.39 -0.70 11.87
C ASP A 116 11.90 -0.41 11.93
N LEU A 117 12.74 -1.41 12.18
CA LEU A 117 14.21 -1.29 12.08
C LEU A 117 14.70 -1.27 10.62
N ASP A 118 13.79 -1.45 9.65
CA ASP A 118 14.07 -1.48 8.20
C ASP A 118 15.14 -2.50 7.80
N LEU A 119 15.14 -3.64 8.50
CA LEU A 119 16.03 -4.77 8.24
C LEU A 119 15.54 -5.60 7.05
N ASP A 120 16.46 -6.28 6.37
CA ASP A 120 16.11 -7.38 5.49
C ASP A 120 15.82 -8.64 6.30
N LEU A 121 14.53 -8.88 6.49
CA LEU A 121 13.99 -10.01 7.24
C LEU A 121 13.53 -11.10 6.28
N PHE A 122 14.09 -12.29 6.44
CA PHE A 122 13.70 -13.49 5.70
C PHE A 122 13.07 -14.48 6.67
N ASN A 123 11.90 -15.01 6.36
CA ASN A 123 11.26 -16.05 7.17
C ASN A 123 11.91 -17.43 6.99
N TYR A 124 13.06 -17.51 6.32
CA TYR A 124 13.77 -18.75 6.03
C TYR A 124 15.30 -18.56 6.20
N PRO A 125 16.04 -19.61 6.57
CA PRO A 125 17.49 -19.54 6.75
C PRO A 125 18.23 -19.21 5.44
N LEU A 126 19.20 -18.29 5.52
CA LEU A 126 20.04 -17.85 4.40
C LEU A 126 21.21 -18.79 4.09
N ASP A 127 21.50 -19.72 5.00
CA ASP A 127 22.53 -20.76 4.94
C ASP A 127 22.06 -22.05 4.24
N ARG A 128 21.06 -21.94 3.35
CA ARG A 128 20.55 -23.05 2.55
C ARG A 128 20.42 -22.69 1.08
N ILE A 129 20.50 -23.72 0.22
CA ILE A 129 20.25 -23.57 -1.21
C ILE A 129 18.78 -23.20 -1.40
N LEU A 130 18.52 -22.07 -2.04
CA LEU A 130 17.17 -21.68 -2.44
C LEU A 130 16.82 -22.42 -3.74
N ILE A 131 15.99 -23.46 -3.65
CA ILE A 131 15.55 -24.24 -4.82
C ILE A 131 14.51 -23.44 -5.59
N THR A 132 13.50 -22.96 -4.87
CA THR A 132 12.44 -22.09 -5.40
C THR A 132 12.15 -21.03 -4.35
N GLU A 133 12.08 -19.77 -4.73
CA GLU A 133 11.56 -18.72 -3.86
C GLU A 133 10.08 -18.51 -4.19
N GLY A 134 9.24 -18.61 -3.16
CA GLY A 134 7.79 -18.49 -3.30
C GLY A 134 7.20 -17.39 -2.44
N ASP A 135 5.88 -17.38 -2.32
CA ASP A 135 5.09 -16.32 -1.68
C ASP A 135 5.02 -16.43 -0.16
N TYR A 136 5.31 -17.61 0.37
CA TYR A 136 5.36 -17.91 1.79
C TYR A 136 6.41 -19.00 2.09
N PHE A 137 6.82 -19.13 3.33
CA PHE A 137 7.66 -20.23 3.80
C PHE A 137 7.08 -20.80 5.10
N GLN A 138 6.72 -22.08 5.09
CA GLN A 138 6.25 -22.76 6.29
C GLN A 138 7.43 -23.36 7.05
N GLN A 139 7.73 -22.81 8.23
CA GLN A 139 8.80 -23.32 9.08
C GLN A 139 8.43 -24.71 9.66
N PRO A 140 9.40 -25.63 9.78
CA PRO A 140 9.15 -26.94 10.39
C PRO A 140 8.56 -26.81 11.79
N GLY A 141 7.44 -27.50 12.04
CA GLY A 141 6.76 -27.48 13.33
C GLY A 141 5.93 -26.22 13.63
N LYS A 142 5.80 -25.30 12.67
CA LYS A 142 4.93 -24.12 12.75
C LYS A 142 3.78 -24.19 11.74
N SER A 143 2.64 -23.64 12.12
CA SER A 143 1.56 -23.36 11.18
C SER A 143 1.86 -22.09 10.38
N LEU A 144 1.05 -21.77 9.37
CA LEU A 144 1.20 -20.52 8.60
C LEU A 144 0.71 -19.29 9.38
N GLU A 145 -0.06 -19.50 10.44
CA GLU A 145 -0.57 -18.47 11.31
C GLU A 145 0.44 -18.06 12.38
N ASP A 146 1.34 -18.98 12.77
CA ASP A 146 2.39 -18.72 13.74
C ASP A 146 3.34 -17.62 13.26
N ILE A 147 3.77 -16.76 14.18
CA ILE A 147 4.84 -15.80 13.90
C ILE A 147 6.12 -16.59 13.62
N PRO A 148 6.72 -16.49 12.41
CA PRO A 148 7.91 -17.25 12.08
C PRO A 148 9.14 -16.64 12.74
N GLU A 149 10.23 -17.41 12.78
CA GLU A 149 11.55 -16.84 13.06
C GLU A 149 12.04 -16.08 11.82
N PHE A 150 12.78 -14.99 12.03
CA PHE A 150 13.30 -14.15 10.95
C PHE A 150 14.82 -14.13 10.95
N PHE A 151 15.41 -14.29 9.79
CA PHE A 151 16.84 -14.30 9.55
C PHE A 151 17.26 -13.00 8.89
N SER A 152 18.39 -12.43 9.32
CA SER A 152 18.92 -11.20 8.76
C SER A 152 20.44 -11.17 8.84
N VAL A 153 21.05 -10.32 8.01
CA VAL A 153 22.47 -10.00 8.05
C VAL A 153 22.61 -8.53 8.38
N VAL A 154 23.29 -8.22 9.48
CA VAL A 154 23.47 -6.84 9.95
C VAL A 154 24.94 -6.57 10.23
N SER A 155 25.35 -5.30 10.18
CA SER A 155 26.71 -4.90 10.56
C SER A 155 26.99 -5.21 12.03
N THR A 156 28.26 -5.49 12.38
CA THR A 156 28.68 -5.65 13.79
C THR A 156 28.43 -4.41 14.65
N SER A 157 28.27 -3.22 14.06
CA SER A 157 27.90 -2.00 14.78
C SER A 157 26.38 -1.83 14.97
N PHE A 158 25.56 -2.71 14.39
CA PHE A 158 24.11 -2.65 14.53
C PHE A 158 23.69 -2.95 15.98
N ARG A 159 22.81 -2.11 16.52
CA ARG A 159 22.26 -2.29 17.88
C ARG A 159 21.07 -3.23 17.82
N LEU A 160 21.27 -4.47 18.25
CA LEU A 160 20.20 -5.47 18.30
C LEU A 160 19.08 -5.03 19.28
N PRO A 161 17.80 -5.30 18.94
CA PRO A 161 16.66 -4.95 19.78
C PRO A 161 16.71 -5.67 21.13
N VAL A 162 16.43 -4.95 22.21
CA VAL A 162 16.49 -5.47 23.59
C VAL A 162 15.26 -6.32 23.94
N ASN A 163 14.11 -6.02 23.35
CA ASN A 163 12.82 -6.64 23.68
C ASN A 163 12.43 -7.80 22.75
N ILE A 164 13.32 -8.20 21.84
CA ILE A 164 13.07 -9.27 20.87
C ILE A 164 14.15 -10.32 21.07
N SER A 165 13.75 -11.57 21.28
CA SER A 165 14.71 -12.66 21.41
C SER A 165 15.51 -12.81 20.12
N TYR A 166 16.83 -12.97 20.23
CA TYR A 166 17.69 -13.20 19.08
C TYR A 166 18.82 -14.18 19.38
N GLU A 167 19.36 -14.77 18.32
CA GLU A 167 20.52 -15.66 18.32
C GLU A 167 21.50 -15.18 17.24
N ILE A 168 22.75 -14.91 17.62
CA ILE A 168 23.83 -14.67 16.66
C ILE A 168 24.33 -16.03 16.20
N ILE A 169 24.06 -16.37 14.95
CA ILE A 169 24.43 -17.65 14.35
C ILE A 169 25.92 -17.62 13.97
N ASP A 170 26.33 -16.63 13.18
CA ASP A 170 27.69 -16.51 12.68
C ASP A 170 28.21 -15.07 12.77
N LYS A 171 29.53 -14.94 12.98
CA LYS A 171 30.29 -13.71 12.75
C LYS A 171 31.01 -13.83 11.42
N MET A 172 30.82 -12.84 10.55
CA MET A 172 31.23 -12.92 9.15
C MET A 172 32.01 -11.67 8.73
N TYR A 173 32.82 -11.84 7.69
CA TYR A 173 33.37 -10.73 6.93
C TYR A 173 32.82 -10.81 5.50
N ILE A 174 31.95 -9.84 5.16
CA ILE A 174 31.39 -9.71 3.81
C ILE A 174 32.13 -8.54 3.14
N PRO A 175 32.96 -8.80 2.11
CA PRO A 175 33.61 -7.76 1.32
C PRO A 175 32.57 -7.00 0.49
N ASP A 176 32.68 -5.69 0.39
CA ASP A 176 31.79 -4.90 -0.47
C ASP A 176 32.33 -4.89 -1.91
N ASN A 177 33.65 -4.68 -2.09
CA ASN A 177 34.28 -4.46 -3.40
C ASN A 177 35.69 -5.09 -3.52
N GLU A 178 35.93 -6.21 -2.84
CA GLU A 178 37.17 -7.02 -2.93
C GLU A 178 36.90 -8.34 -3.69
N PRO A 179 36.71 -8.30 -5.03
CA PRO A 179 36.22 -9.45 -5.80
C PRO A 179 37.16 -10.65 -5.75
N ASP A 180 38.48 -10.44 -5.68
CA ASP A 180 39.44 -11.55 -5.66
C ASP A 180 39.30 -12.42 -4.41
N TRP A 181 39.11 -11.78 -3.25
CA TRP A 181 38.94 -12.49 -1.98
C TRP A 181 37.57 -13.16 -1.90
N GLU A 182 36.52 -12.47 -2.35
CA GLU A 182 35.17 -13.01 -2.41
C GLU A 182 35.12 -14.25 -3.32
N ASN A 183 35.70 -14.16 -4.52
CA ASN A 183 35.72 -15.26 -5.48
C ASN A 183 36.48 -16.46 -4.95
N GLU A 184 37.62 -16.25 -4.28
CA GLU A 184 38.39 -17.34 -3.68
C GLU A 184 37.67 -17.97 -2.49
N ALA A 185 36.99 -17.19 -1.65
CA ALA A 185 36.17 -17.71 -0.56
C ALA A 185 34.98 -18.55 -1.08
N LEU A 186 34.36 -18.11 -2.17
CA LEU A 186 33.32 -18.87 -2.86
C LEU A 186 33.89 -20.18 -3.43
N ARG A 187 35.10 -20.16 -4.01
CA ARG A 187 35.76 -21.36 -4.53
C ARG A 187 36.08 -22.36 -3.41
N LEU A 188 36.66 -21.90 -2.30
CA LEU A 188 37.00 -22.73 -1.13
C LEU A 188 35.79 -23.45 -0.52
N THR A 189 34.62 -22.83 -0.63
CA THR A 189 33.36 -23.35 -0.09
C THR A 189 32.48 -24.05 -1.13
N ASN A 190 32.94 -24.18 -2.37
CA ASN A 190 32.21 -24.77 -3.49
C ASN A 190 30.91 -24.03 -3.84
N ASN A 191 30.92 -22.70 -3.72
CA ASN A 191 29.83 -21.78 -4.05
C ASN A 191 30.13 -20.88 -5.26
N LEU A 192 31.17 -21.21 -6.04
CA LEU A 192 31.55 -20.50 -7.28
C LEU A 192 31.03 -21.25 -8.51
N ASN A 193 30.28 -20.58 -9.39
CA ASN A 193 29.65 -21.19 -10.57
C ASN A 193 30.32 -20.70 -11.87
N ASP A 194 31.48 -21.24 -12.22
CA ASP A 194 32.25 -20.79 -13.41
C ASP A 194 31.66 -21.23 -14.77
N GLY A 195 30.66 -22.12 -14.79
CA GLY A 195 30.12 -22.75 -16.02
C GLY A 195 29.02 -21.99 -16.76
N ALA A 196 28.21 -21.17 -16.06
CA ALA A 196 26.99 -20.58 -16.63
C ALA A 196 27.21 -19.33 -17.50
N GLU A 197 28.38 -18.68 -17.41
CA GLU A 197 28.68 -17.45 -18.17
C GLU A 197 28.96 -17.72 -19.66
N LYS A 198 29.36 -18.95 -20.04
CA LYS A 198 29.73 -19.27 -21.43
C LYS A 198 28.55 -19.60 -22.37
N GLU A 199 27.45 -20.15 -21.86
CA GLU A 199 26.30 -20.53 -22.70
C GLU A 199 25.36 -19.35 -23.02
N ASN A 200 25.25 -18.35 -22.14
CA ASN A 200 24.29 -17.25 -22.27
C ASN A 200 24.72 -16.12 -23.23
N LEU A 201 25.95 -16.17 -23.73
CA LEU A 201 26.47 -15.22 -24.73
C LEU A 201 26.00 -15.52 -26.16
N GLN A 202 25.55 -16.76 -26.45
CA GLN A 202 25.23 -17.20 -27.81
C GLN A 202 23.74 -17.06 -28.19
N SER A 203 22.83 -16.80 -27.26
CA SER A 203 21.37 -16.86 -27.49
C SER A 203 20.66 -15.51 -27.70
N ARG A 204 21.38 -14.38 -27.77
CA ARG A 204 20.72 -13.05 -27.71
C ARG A 204 20.26 -12.51 -29.08
N GLN A 205 18.94 -12.46 -29.26
CA GLN A 205 18.27 -11.63 -30.27
C GLN A 205 18.18 -10.18 -29.73
N ARG A 206 18.92 -9.25 -30.34
CA ARG A 206 18.88 -7.81 -29.98
C ARG A 206 17.51 -7.23 -30.34
N LEU A 207 16.83 -6.58 -29.41
CA LEU A 207 15.82 -5.59 -29.77
C LEU A 207 16.56 -4.35 -30.34
N PRO A 208 16.06 -3.70 -31.41
CA PRO A 208 16.72 -2.53 -31.97
C PRO A 208 16.70 -1.35 -31.00
N GLU A 209 17.84 -0.68 -30.86
CA GLU A 209 17.96 0.62 -30.19
C GLU A 209 17.12 1.67 -30.93
N GLU A 210 16.01 2.12 -30.34
CA GLU A 210 15.43 3.41 -30.66
C GLU A 210 15.30 4.27 -29.38
N ASN A 211 16.11 5.34 -29.36
CA ASN A 211 15.90 6.63 -28.71
C ASN A 211 15.53 6.68 -27.21
N LEU A 212 16.50 6.34 -26.35
CA LEU A 212 16.59 6.90 -24.99
C LEU A 212 17.76 7.91 -24.95
N PRO A 213 17.51 9.24 -24.87
CA PRO A 213 18.59 10.21 -24.79
C PRO A 213 19.26 10.16 -23.41
N GLY A 214 20.57 9.90 -23.39
CA GLY A 214 21.43 10.15 -22.22
C GLY A 214 22.28 8.98 -21.70
N ILE A 215 22.29 7.80 -22.32
CA ILE A 215 23.13 6.68 -21.86
C ILE A 215 24.40 6.61 -22.71
N SER A 216 25.53 7.01 -22.13
CA SER A 216 26.85 6.73 -22.69
C SER A 216 27.07 5.22 -22.71
N SER A 217 27.42 4.68 -23.88
CA SER A 217 27.52 3.26 -24.24
C SER A 217 28.69 2.49 -23.62
N HIS A 218 29.13 2.83 -22.41
CA HIS A 218 30.21 2.15 -21.71
C HIS A 218 29.79 1.95 -20.26
N ASN A 219 29.47 0.71 -19.86
CA ASN A 219 29.83 0.11 -18.57
C ASN A 219 29.30 -1.33 -18.52
N ASN A 220 30.18 -2.27 -18.18
CA ASN A 220 29.83 -3.68 -18.02
C ASN A 220 29.21 -3.87 -16.63
N CYS A 221 27.88 -3.72 -16.49
CA CYS A 221 27.16 -3.92 -15.21
C CYS A 221 27.02 -5.40 -14.79
N SER A 222 27.75 -6.31 -15.44
CA SER A 222 27.67 -7.76 -15.24
C SER A 222 27.69 -8.17 -13.76
N HIS A 223 28.54 -7.50 -12.97
CA HIS A 223 28.73 -7.76 -11.55
C HIS A 223 28.35 -6.59 -10.62
N THR A 224 27.82 -5.50 -11.15
CA THR A 224 27.29 -4.37 -10.38
C THR A 224 25.86 -4.11 -10.84
N PRO A 225 24.89 -4.88 -10.30
CA PRO A 225 23.54 -4.98 -10.85
C PRO A 225 22.87 -3.61 -10.96
N SER A 226 22.33 -3.31 -12.13
CA SER A 226 21.63 -2.07 -12.41
C SER A 226 20.43 -2.35 -13.31
N GLY A 227 19.42 -1.50 -13.25
CA GLY A 227 18.24 -1.66 -14.09
C GLY A 227 17.15 -0.66 -13.77
N ILE A 228 15.96 -0.93 -14.28
CA ILE A 228 14.80 -0.06 -14.19
C ILE A 228 13.60 -0.89 -13.73
N ILE A 229 12.99 -0.56 -12.60
CA ILE A 229 11.70 -1.12 -12.19
C ILE A 229 10.59 -0.31 -12.83
N GLN A 230 9.74 -0.95 -13.62
CA GLN A 230 8.66 -0.29 -14.34
C GLN A 230 7.32 -0.99 -14.14
N VAL A 231 6.24 -0.22 -14.17
CA VAL A 231 4.86 -0.70 -14.14
C VAL A 231 4.15 -0.30 -15.42
N GLN A 232 3.38 -1.21 -15.98
CA GLN A 232 2.57 -0.97 -17.17
C GLN A 232 1.39 -0.07 -16.81
N ASN A 233 1.23 1.02 -17.54
CA ASN A 233 -0.03 1.75 -17.57
C ASN A 233 -0.96 1.10 -18.59
N GLU A 234 -2.24 1.06 -18.26
CA GLU A 234 -3.34 0.68 -19.13
C GLU A 234 -4.27 1.90 -19.25
N LEU A 235 -4.21 2.58 -20.40
CA LEU A 235 -5.01 3.78 -20.70
C LEU A 235 -5.60 3.66 -22.09
N LYS A 236 -6.92 3.46 -22.21
CA LYS A 236 -7.60 3.30 -23.51
C LYS A 236 -6.93 2.27 -24.43
N GLY A 237 -6.30 1.23 -23.87
CA GLY A 237 -5.58 0.19 -24.61
C GLY A 237 -4.12 0.53 -24.98
N ASP A 238 -3.62 1.72 -24.63
CA ASP A 238 -2.20 2.07 -24.68
C ASP A 238 -1.47 1.50 -23.45
N LYS A 239 -0.37 0.79 -23.72
CA LYS A 239 0.35 -0.12 -22.83
C LYS A 239 1.77 0.35 -22.55
N ASN A 240 1.91 1.63 -22.24
CA ASN A 240 3.20 2.25 -21.94
C ASN A 240 3.68 1.93 -20.53
N PHE A 241 5.00 1.77 -20.35
CA PHE A 241 5.60 1.54 -19.04
C PHE A 241 6.07 2.84 -18.39
N ARG A 242 5.95 2.93 -17.06
CA ARG A 242 6.50 4.03 -16.25
C ARG A 242 7.37 3.50 -15.13
N GLY A 243 8.41 4.25 -14.77
CA GLY A 243 9.24 3.93 -13.61
C GLY A 243 8.44 3.84 -12.32
N VAL A 244 8.73 2.84 -11.49
CA VAL A 244 8.23 2.77 -10.11
C VAL A 244 9.13 3.62 -9.24
N ARG A 245 8.60 4.72 -8.73
CA ARG A 245 9.35 5.80 -8.07
C ARG A 245 9.62 5.48 -6.59
N GLN A 246 10.84 5.75 -6.15
CA GLN A 246 11.25 5.65 -4.75
C GLN A 246 10.89 4.32 -4.06
N ALA A 247 10.88 3.21 -4.82
CA ALA A 247 10.66 1.88 -4.28
C ALA A 247 11.98 1.32 -3.74
N GLN A 248 11.92 0.56 -2.64
CA GLN A 248 13.08 -0.12 -2.11
C GLN A 248 13.43 -1.31 -3.01
N VAL A 249 14.68 -1.37 -3.46
CA VAL A 249 15.24 -2.51 -4.20
C VAL A 249 16.25 -3.21 -3.31
N VAL A 250 16.14 -4.53 -3.20
CA VAL A 250 17.06 -5.37 -2.45
C VAL A 250 17.74 -6.30 -3.44
N VAL A 251 19.05 -6.17 -3.57
CA VAL A 251 19.89 -7.07 -4.37
C VAL A 251 20.65 -7.96 -3.42
N ARG A 252 20.48 -9.28 -3.57
CA ARG A 252 21.09 -10.24 -2.64
C ARG A 252 21.70 -11.44 -3.32
N ARG A 253 22.73 -11.97 -2.67
CA ARG A 253 23.28 -13.28 -2.96
C ARG A 253 23.85 -13.89 -1.67
N LEU A 254 23.33 -15.05 -1.29
CA LEU A 254 23.66 -15.69 -0.02
C LEU A 254 23.44 -14.68 1.13
N PHE A 255 24.50 -14.34 1.86
CA PHE A 255 24.53 -13.37 2.95
C PHE A 255 24.84 -11.93 2.51
N LYS A 256 25.33 -11.72 1.27
CA LYS A 256 25.67 -10.39 0.76
C LYS A 256 24.41 -9.71 0.26
N ILE A 257 24.11 -8.54 0.82
CA ILE A 257 22.89 -7.79 0.52
C ILE A 257 23.24 -6.30 0.31
N GLU A 258 22.56 -5.68 -0.65
CA GLU A 258 22.57 -4.23 -0.88
C GLU A 258 21.13 -3.70 -0.94
N HIS A 259 20.89 -2.62 -0.19
CA HIS A 259 19.64 -1.87 -0.22
C HIS A 259 19.79 -0.63 -1.09
N LEU A 260 18.83 -0.44 -1.99
CA LEU A 260 18.77 0.68 -2.92
C LEU A 260 17.36 1.26 -2.93
N VAL A 261 17.23 2.44 -3.50
CA VAL A 261 15.94 3.10 -3.76
C VAL A 261 15.93 3.53 -5.22
N THR A 262 14.81 3.29 -5.91
CA THR A 262 14.66 3.74 -7.30
C THR A 262 14.54 5.26 -7.40
N ASP A 263 15.08 5.84 -8.46
CA ASP A 263 14.85 7.25 -8.80
C ASP A 263 13.43 7.50 -9.36
N ASP A 264 13.16 8.73 -9.80
CA ASP A 264 11.87 9.11 -10.38
C ASP A 264 11.58 8.46 -11.74
N GLN A 265 12.58 7.84 -12.38
CA GLN A 265 12.44 7.06 -13.61
C GLN A 265 12.45 5.55 -13.34
N GLY A 266 12.45 5.12 -12.07
CA GLY A 266 12.47 3.72 -11.66
C GLY A 266 13.86 3.08 -11.71
N ARG A 267 14.92 3.85 -11.93
CA ARG A 267 16.29 3.33 -12.10
C ARG A 267 16.94 3.04 -10.76
N PHE A 268 17.74 1.98 -10.70
CA PHE A 268 18.61 1.65 -9.58
C PHE A 268 19.98 1.17 -10.08
N SER A 269 21.01 1.36 -9.26
CA SER A 269 22.37 0.91 -9.53
C SER A 269 23.04 0.48 -8.23
N CYS A 270 23.49 -0.78 -8.18
CA CYS A 270 24.32 -1.29 -7.10
C CYS A 270 25.69 -0.63 -7.08
N SER A 271 26.21 -0.44 -5.87
CA SER A 271 27.60 -0.06 -5.60
C SER A 271 28.47 -1.25 -5.21
N LYS A 272 27.86 -2.39 -4.83
CA LYS A 272 28.57 -3.62 -4.47
C LYS A 272 28.75 -4.56 -5.66
N TYR A 273 29.85 -5.29 -5.63
CA TYR A 273 30.14 -6.39 -6.54
C TYR A 273 29.34 -7.65 -6.19
N PHE A 274 28.72 -8.31 -7.17
CA PHE A 274 28.04 -9.60 -7.02
C PHE A 274 28.56 -10.61 -8.07
N ARG A 275 29.34 -11.61 -7.62
CA ARG A 275 29.73 -12.77 -8.44
C ARG A 275 28.57 -13.75 -8.59
N ASN A 276 28.50 -14.45 -9.72
CA ASN A 276 27.45 -15.43 -10.06
C ASN A 276 26.05 -14.79 -10.06
N SER A 277 25.01 -15.64 -10.05
CA SER A 277 23.64 -15.16 -10.02
C SER A 277 23.25 -14.53 -8.68
N TYR A 278 22.51 -13.44 -8.75
CA TYR A 278 21.96 -12.68 -7.63
C TYR A 278 20.44 -12.49 -7.80
N THR A 279 19.74 -12.30 -6.69
CA THR A 279 18.28 -12.08 -6.68
C THR A 279 17.99 -10.59 -6.57
N ILE A 280 16.99 -10.12 -7.32
CA ILE A 280 16.47 -8.75 -7.24
C ILE A 280 15.06 -8.79 -6.70
N LEU A 281 14.83 -8.07 -5.61
CA LEU A 281 13.55 -7.91 -4.95
C LEU A 281 13.16 -6.43 -4.98
N VAL A 282 11.87 -6.14 -5.15
CA VAL A 282 11.33 -4.79 -4.91
C VAL A 282 10.31 -4.84 -3.77
N LYS A 283 10.39 -3.88 -2.86
CA LYS A 283 9.44 -3.69 -1.75
C LYS A 283 8.73 -2.34 -1.91
N PHE A 284 7.41 -2.34 -1.75
CA PHE A 284 6.60 -1.12 -1.82
C PHE A 284 6.53 -0.42 -0.46
N LYS A 285 7.62 0.26 -0.13
CA LYS A 285 7.80 1.06 1.09
C LYS A 285 8.74 2.22 0.80
N ASN A 286 8.41 3.39 1.33
CA ASN A 286 9.30 4.55 1.40
C ASN A 286 8.96 5.39 2.64
N LYS A 287 9.55 6.58 2.78
CA LYS A 287 9.27 7.48 3.91
C LYS A 287 7.82 7.99 3.96
N TYR A 288 7.09 7.94 2.86
CA TYR A 288 5.70 8.43 2.74
C TYR A 288 4.68 7.34 3.06
N ALA A 289 4.89 6.12 2.57
CA ALA A 289 3.94 5.03 2.74
C ALA A 289 4.60 3.66 2.75
N ARG A 290 3.92 2.70 3.40
CA ARG A 290 4.17 1.27 3.33
C ARG A 290 2.91 0.61 2.80
N ILE A 291 3.04 -0.21 1.75
CA ILE A 291 1.89 -0.85 1.10
C ILE A 291 1.94 -2.35 1.37
N SER A 292 0.99 -2.88 2.14
CA SER A 292 0.84 -4.32 2.43
C SER A 292 -0.36 -4.94 1.75
N ARG A 293 -0.40 -6.27 1.76
CA ARG A 293 -1.58 -7.05 1.33
C ARG A 293 -2.26 -7.65 2.55
N MET A 294 -3.59 -7.65 2.54
CA MET A 294 -4.40 -8.37 3.51
C MET A 294 -4.29 -9.88 3.27
N ARG A 295 -3.86 -10.63 4.28
CA ARG A 295 -3.70 -12.10 4.27
C ARG A 295 -4.33 -12.68 5.55
N PRO A 296 -5.64 -12.95 5.58
CA PRO A 296 -6.33 -13.36 6.81
C PRO A 296 -5.82 -14.67 7.42
N TRP A 297 -5.21 -15.53 6.60
CA TRP A 297 -4.62 -16.82 7.00
C TRP A 297 -3.12 -16.72 7.35
N ALA A 298 -2.48 -15.56 7.14
CA ALA A 298 -1.09 -15.29 7.51
C ALA A 298 -0.96 -13.84 7.98
N LEU A 299 -1.54 -13.54 9.16
CA LEU A 299 -1.64 -12.19 9.69
C LEU A 299 -0.28 -11.51 9.87
N HIS A 300 0.77 -12.29 10.17
CA HIS A 300 2.14 -11.77 10.34
C HIS A 300 2.68 -11.16 9.04
N GLU A 301 2.32 -11.68 7.87
CA GLU A 301 2.78 -11.17 6.57
C GLU A 301 2.17 -9.81 6.24
N GLN A 302 1.02 -9.46 6.83
CA GLN A 302 0.38 -8.15 6.64
C GLN A 302 1.21 -6.99 7.23
N LEU A 303 2.11 -7.29 8.18
CA LEU A 303 3.01 -6.31 8.77
C LEU A 303 4.15 -5.90 7.82
N PHE A 304 4.40 -6.69 6.78
CA PHE A 304 5.44 -6.45 5.78
C PHE A 304 4.88 -5.79 4.53
N PRO A 305 5.67 -4.91 3.86
CA PRO A 305 5.28 -4.40 2.56
C PRO A 305 5.19 -5.53 1.53
N ILE A 306 4.35 -5.33 0.50
CA ILE A 306 4.34 -6.22 -0.66
C ILE A 306 5.74 -6.25 -1.26
N LYS A 307 6.22 -7.46 -1.49
CA LYS A 307 7.54 -7.76 -2.06
C LYS A 307 7.33 -8.53 -3.36
N ILE A 308 7.98 -8.11 -4.43
CA ILE A 308 8.06 -8.86 -5.68
C ILE A 308 9.47 -9.41 -5.81
N ASN A 309 9.57 -10.69 -6.16
CA ASN A 309 10.82 -11.31 -6.54
C ASN A 309 10.92 -11.41 -8.06
N PHE A 310 11.90 -10.73 -8.65
CA PHE A 310 12.15 -10.81 -10.10
C PHE A 310 13.00 -12.02 -10.50
N GLY A 311 13.37 -12.88 -9.56
CA GLY A 311 14.15 -14.09 -9.81
C GLY A 311 15.66 -13.87 -9.72
N SER A 312 16.41 -14.88 -10.19
CA SER A 312 17.87 -14.91 -10.17
C SER A 312 18.46 -14.46 -11.51
N TRP A 313 19.40 -13.52 -11.46
CA TRP A 313 19.98 -12.86 -12.62
C TRP A 313 21.50 -12.91 -12.59
N SER A 314 22.11 -12.93 -13.77
CA SER A 314 23.56 -12.74 -13.96
C SER A 314 23.77 -11.97 -15.26
N ASN A 315 24.87 -11.21 -15.35
CA ASN A 315 25.22 -10.50 -16.59
C ASN A 315 24.11 -9.60 -17.16
N LEU A 316 23.41 -8.89 -16.25
CA LEU A 316 22.43 -7.88 -16.63
C LEU A 316 23.08 -6.78 -17.46
N ASP A 317 22.37 -6.32 -18.48
CA ASP A 317 22.66 -5.03 -19.07
C ASP A 317 22.25 -3.92 -18.08
N CYS A 318 22.93 -2.78 -18.12
CA CYS A 318 22.68 -1.68 -17.18
C CYS A 318 21.29 -1.04 -17.33
N ALA A 319 20.54 -1.40 -18.38
CA ALA A 319 19.26 -0.80 -18.74
C ALA A 319 18.09 -1.80 -18.63
N HIS A 320 18.31 -2.94 -17.96
CA HIS A 320 17.34 -4.02 -17.95
C HIS A 320 16.04 -3.56 -17.30
N ALA A 321 14.92 -3.77 -18.00
CA ALA A 321 13.60 -3.39 -17.52
C ALA A 321 12.93 -4.56 -16.78
N PHE A 322 12.74 -4.38 -15.47
CA PHE A 322 11.93 -5.26 -14.63
C PHE A 322 10.49 -4.78 -14.68
N GLN A 323 9.64 -5.54 -15.35
CA GLN A 323 8.28 -5.12 -15.70
C GLN A 323 7.25 -5.71 -14.74
N ILE A 324 6.37 -4.85 -14.25
CA ILE A 324 5.15 -5.20 -13.54
C ILE A 324 4.00 -4.95 -14.50
N ASP A 325 3.54 -6.04 -15.13
CA ASP A 325 2.51 -5.98 -16.14
C ASP A 325 1.14 -5.67 -15.56
N HIS A 326 0.29 -5.08 -16.40
CA HIS A 326 -1.10 -4.86 -16.09
C HIS A 326 -1.83 -6.22 -15.98
N PRO A 327 -2.64 -6.43 -14.93
CA PRO A 327 -3.27 -7.72 -14.69
C PRO A 327 -4.48 -7.94 -15.61
N ASN A 328 -4.50 -9.07 -16.31
CA ASN A 328 -5.67 -9.52 -17.09
C ASN A 328 -6.78 -10.14 -16.21
N VAL A 329 -6.45 -10.49 -14.95
CA VAL A 329 -7.38 -11.12 -14.00
C VAL A 329 -7.36 -10.33 -12.71
N THR A 330 -8.53 -10.15 -12.10
CA THR A 330 -8.67 -9.46 -10.80
C THR A 330 -8.49 -10.43 -9.64
N SER A 331 -8.10 -9.92 -8.48
CA SER A 331 -7.93 -10.68 -7.23
C SER A 331 -6.68 -11.56 -7.13
N GLN A 332 -5.84 -11.59 -8.16
CA GLN A 332 -4.58 -12.35 -8.14
C GLN A 332 -3.45 -11.57 -7.44
N ILE A 333 -2.39 -12.30 -7.09
CA ILE A 333 -1.14 -11.78 -6.55
C ILE A 333 -0.54 -10.73 -7.49
N PHE A 334 -0.53 -10.99 -8.78
CA PHE A 334 -0.05 -10.06 -9.81
C PHE A 334 -0.88 -8.78 -9.87
N THR A 335 -2.21 -8.88 -9.65
CA THR A 335 -3.07 -7.69 -9.56
C THR A 335 -2.65 -6.78 -8.41
N SER A 336 -2.31 -7.36 -7.27
CA SER A 336 -1.83 -6.58 -6.12
C SER A 336 -0.44 -5.99 -6.33
N HIS A 337 0.42 -6.64 -7.12
CA HIS A 337 1.75 -6.11 -7.48
C HIS A 337 1.61 -4.85 -8.32
N TRP A 338 0.73 -4.90 -9.34
CA TRP A 338 0.39 -3.74 -10.15
C TRP A 338 -0.24 -2.63 -9.30
N CYS A 339 -1.25 -2.95 -8.49
CA CYS A 339 -1.91 -1.97 -7.62
C CYS A 339 -0.93 -1.33 -6.62
N ALA A 340 0.01 -2.09 -6.07
CA ALA A 340 1.04 -1.57 -5.16
C ALA A 340 2.00 -0.62 -5.88
N ALA A 341 2.42 -0.94 -7.10
CA ALA A 341 3.26 -0.07 -7.92
C ALA A 341 2.55 1.24 -8.31
N ILE A 342 1.29 1.16 -8.74
CA ILE A 342 0.49 2.35 -9.06
C ILE A 342 0.25 3.19 -7.79
N THR A 343 -0.10 2.56 -6.66
CA THR A 343 -0.29 3.27 -5.38
C THR A 343 0.99 3.95 -4.92
N GLN A 344 2.15 3.29 -5.03
CA GLN A 344 3.46 3.85 -4.69
C GLN A 344 3.73 5.14 -5.47
N ASN A 345 3.51 5.10 -6.80
CA ASN A 345 3.64 6.28 -7.65
C ASN A 345 2.60 7.35 -7.29
N GLY A 346 1.35 6.95 -7.08
CA GLY A 346 0.23 7.83 -6.74
C GLY A 346 0.46 8.59 -5.43
N VAL A 347 1.06 7.97 -4.42
CA VAL A 347 1.45 8.64 -3.16
C VAL A 347 2.42 9.79 -3.41
N ILE A 348 3.37 9.63 -4.34
CA ILE A 348 4.37 10.67 -4.64
C ILE A 348 3.74 11.77 -5.49
N GLU A 349 3.04 11.38 -6.56
CA GLU A 349 2.39 12.31 -7.49
C GLU A 349 1.32 13.17 -6.80
N HIS A 350 0.50 12.58 -5.93
CA HIS A 350 -0.50 13.31 -5.16
C HIS A 350 0.14 14.43 -4.33
N ARG A 351 1.24 14.13 -3.64
CA ARG A 351 1.95 15.12 -2.82
C ARG A 351 2.55 16.24 -3.67
N GLU A 352 3.13 15.91 -4.81
CA GLU A 352 3.68 16.89 -5.76
C GLU A 352 2.59 17.81 -6.30
N MET A 353 1.46 17.24 -6.71
CA MET A 353 0.35 18.02 -7.25
C MET A 353 -0.32 18.88 -6.17
N LEU A 354 -0.55 18.36 -4.95
CA LEU A 354 -1.08 19.17 -3.84
C LEU A 354 -0.13 20.32 -3.47
N THR A 355 1.18 20.07 -3.46
CA THR A 355 2.17 21.12 -3.22
C THR A 355 2.08 22.21 -4.29
N ALA A 356 1.90 21.84 -5.56
CA ALA A 356 1.70 22.79 -6.66
C ALA A 356 0.37 23.56 -6.57
N GLU A 357 -0.66 22.99 -5.92
CA GLU A 357 -1.93 23.64 -5.61
C GLU A 357 -1.87 24.50 -4.32
N HIS A 358 -0.73 24.54 -3.64
CA HIS A 358 -0.55 25.16 -2.31
C HIS A 358 -1.49 24.57 -1.23
N VAL A 359 -1.83 23.29 -1.38
CA VAL A 359 -2.66 22.51 -0.46
C VAL A 359 -1.77 21.66 0.44
N GLY A 360 -2.19 21.44 1.69
CA GLY A 360 -1.46 20.59 2.64
C GLY A 360 -1.44 19.13 2.20
N VAL A 361 -0.32 18.44 2.43
CA VAL A 361 -0.10 17.05 2.00
C VAL A 361 -0.44 16.04 3.10
N PRO A 362 -0.70 14.75 2.76
CA PRO A 362 -0.93 13.69 3.76
C PRO A 362 0.21 13.55 4.76
N PRO A 363 0.01 13.00 5.97
CA PRO A 363 1.13 12.74 6.88
C PRO A 363 2.14 11.73 6.28
N LEU A 364 3.37 11.71 6.81
CA LEU A 364 4.40 10.73 6.44
C LEU A 364 4.10 9.35 7.03
N GLY A 365 4.69 8.30 6.47
CA GLY A 365 4.61 6.92 6.97
C GLY A 365 3.19 6.36 7.02
N LEU A 366 2.37 6.58 5.99
CA LEU A 366 1.04 5.99 5.85
C LEU A 366 1.11 4.47 5.80
N ASN A 367 0.21 3.80 6.53
CA ASN A 367 0.04 2.35 6.44
C ASN A 367 -1.09 2.00 5.47
N ILE A 368 -0.75 1.63 4.25
CA ILE A 368 -1.71 1.34 3.18
C ILE A 368 -1.91 -0.16 3.05
N MET A 369 -3.16 -0.62 3.07
CA MET A 369 -3.52 -2.04 2.97
C MET A 369 -4.30 -2.34 1.68
N LEU A 370 -3.81 -3.28 0.88
CA LEU A 370 -4.49 -3.78 -0.31
C LEU A 370 -5.35 -5.00 0.04
N SER A 371 -6.55 -5.10 -0.52
CA SER A 371 -7.49 -6.20 -0.26
C SER A 371 -8.14 -6.73 -1.53
N SER A 372 -8.05 -8.03 -1.78
CA SER A 372 -8.70 -8.68 -2.95
C SER A 372 -10.23 -8.66 -2.84
N LYS A 373 -10.81 -8.84 -1.65
CA LYS A 373 -12.28 -8.87 -1.49
C LYS A 373 -12.97 -7.52 -1.50
N LYS A 374 -12.23 -6.43 -1.38
CA LYS A 374 -12.84 -5.11 -1.28
C LYS A 374 -13.48 -4.66 -2.61
N GLY A 375 -13.28 -5.34 -3.73
CA GLY A 375 -13.72 -4.83 -5.04
C GLY A 375 -12.64 -3.91 -5.64
N SER A 376 -12.25 -4.07 -6.89
CA SER A 376 -11.48 -3.07 -7.62
C SER A 376 -12.33 -1.79 -7.75
N GLY A 377 -11.72 -0.63 -7.52
CA GLY A 377 -12.43 0.66 -7.50
C GLY A 377 -12.90 1.13 -6.12
N ASN A 378 -12.49 0.44 -5.04
CA ASN A 378 -13.02 0.68 -3.70
C ASN A 378 -11.91 1.08 -2.73
N GLY A 379 -12.03 2.25 -2.13
CA GLY A 379 -11.10 2.86 -1.19
C GLY A 379 -11.78 3.16 0.15
N ASN A 380 -11.00 3.31 1.21
CA ASN A 380 -11.44 3.90 2.47
C ASN A 380 -10.22 4.45 3.17
N THR A 381 -10.37 5.63 3.75
CA THR A 381 -9.36 6.26 4.58
C THR A 381 -9.89 6.31 6.00
N TYR A 382 -9.14 5.74 6.94
CA TYR A 382 -9.52 5.70 8.34
C TYR A 382 -8.52 6.40 9.26
N MET A 383 -7.24 6.49 8.84
CA MET A 383 -6.15 7.10 9.60
C MET A 383 -5.93 6.50 11.00
N ILE A 384 -6.37 5.26 11.21
CA ILE A 384 -6.41 4.66 12.55
C ILE A 384 -5.01 4.45 13.10
N ASN A 385 -4.04 4.03 12.29
CA ASN A 385 -2.67 3.88 12.77
C ASN A 385 -2.05 5.22 13.19
N LYS A 386 -2.37 6.32 12.51
CA LYS A 386 -1.99 7.66 13.00
C LYS A 386 -2.68 8.03 14.30
N MET A 387 -3.99 7.83 14.39
CA MET A 387 -4.77 8.15 15.59
C MET A 387 -4.30 7.35 16.80
N MET A 388 -4.08 6.04 16.66
CA MET A 388 -3.64 5.14 17.73
C MET A 388 -2.23 5.46 18.24
N LYS A 389 -1.32 5.88 17.35
CA LYS A 389 0.05 6.26 17.73
C LYS A 389 0.14 7.62 18.41
N THR A 390 -0.88 8.45 18.30
CA THR A 390 -0.85 9.85 18.78
C THR A 390 -1.88 10.17 19.85
N SER A 391 -2.87 9.30 20.12
CA SER A 391 -3.92 9.54 21.12
C SER A 391 -4.26 8.30 21.96
N PRO A 392 -4.06 8.35 23.30
CA PRO A 392 -4.52 7.30 24.21
C PRO A 392 -6.05 7.13 24.23
N ALA A 393 -6.82 8.15 23.86
CA ALA A 393 -8.29 8.10 23.88
C ALA A 393 -8.86 7.18 22.78
N VAL A 394 -8.16 7.02 21.66
CA VAL A 394 -8.59 6.18 20.53
C VAL A 394 -8.43 4.69 20.85
N GLN A 395 -7.49 4.34 21.74
CA GLN A 395 -7.36 2.99 22.29
C GLN A 395 -8.60 2.56 23.11
N GLY A 396 -9.43 3.51 23.56
CA GLY A 396 -10.58 3.25 24.42
C GLY A 396 -11.94 3.15 23.71
N THR A 397 -12.04 3.42 22.40
CA THR A 397 -13.34 3.43 21.71
C THR A 397 -13.66 2.06 21.08
N ALA A 398 -14.46 1.25 21.78
CA ALA A 398 -14.86 -0.09 21.35
C ALA A 398 -15.50 -0.13 19.94
N VAL A 399 -16.22 0.92 19.52
CA VAL A 399 -16.90 0.98 18.22
C VAL A 399 -15.89 0.99 17.05
N LEU A 400 -14.92 1.92 17.06
CA LEU A 400 -13.88 1.98 16.01
C LEU A 400 -13.04 0.70 16.00
N ILE A 401 -12.76 0.13 17.17
CA ILE A 401 -11.99 -1.10 17.31
C ILE A 401 -12.75 -2.30 16.71
N ILE A 402 -14.03 -2.47 17.03
CA ILE A 402 -14.85 -3.59 16.50
C ILE A 402 -15.01 -3.49 14.98
N SER A 403 -15.36 -2.30 14.47
CA SER A 403 -15.56 -2.07 13.04
C SER A 403 -14.28 -2.28 12.24
N SER A 404 -13.14 -1.87 12.80
CA SER A 404 -11.85 -2.03 12.16
C SER A 404 -11.30 -3.46 12.26
N ILE A 405 -11.47 -4.18 13.38
CA ILE A 405 -11.08 -5.59 13.48
C ILE A 405 -11.77 -6.44 12.40
N ALA A 406 -13.05 -6.19 12.14
CA ALA A 406 -13.80 -6.85 11.08
C ALA A 406 -13.30 -6.52 9.65
N LEU A 407 -12.56 -5.40 9.46
CA LEU A 407 -11.87 -5.08 8.20
C LEU A 407 -10.57 -5.88 7.99
N TRP A 408 -9.94 -6.35 9.08
CA TRP A 408 -8.69 -7.12 9.08
C TRP A 408 -8.95 -8.63 9.01
N SER A 409 -10.00 -9.08 9.69
CA SER A 409 -10.35 -10.49 9.82
C SER A 409 -11.87 -10.67 9.75
N PRO A 410 -12.42 -11.20 8.65
CA PRO A 410 -13.86 -11.46 8.54
C PRO A 410 -14.34 -12.70 9.34
N ILE A 411 -13.61 -13.15 10.37
CA ILE A 411 -13.77 -14.51 10.96
C ILE A 411 -14.05 -14.44 12.46
N GLY A 412 -14.68 -15.51 12.99
CA GLY A 412 -15.16 -15.67 14.35
C GLY A 412 -14.11 -15.52 15.48
N ALA A 413 -14.60 -15.63 16.72
CA ALA A 413 -13.95 -15.12 17.93
C ALA A 413 -12.47 -15.48 18.13
N GLY A 414 -12.00 -16.65 17.66
CA GLY A 414 -10.61 -17.09 17.81
C GLY A 414 -9.60 -16.29 16.98
N LEU A 415 -9.90 -16.03 15.70
CA LEU A 415 -9.05 -15.17 14.86
C LEU A 415 -9.24 -13.68 15.16
N SER A 416 -10.37 -13.29 15.75
CA SER A 416 -10.61 -11.89 16.14
C SER A 416 -9.61 -11.42 17.20
N LEU A 417 -9.26 -12.27 18.18
CA LEU A 417 -8.28 -11.94 19.23
C LEU A 417 -6.86 -11.74 18.68
N ILE A 418 -6.44 -12.59 17.74
CA ILE A 418 -5.12 -12.47 17.09
C ILE A 418 -5.09 -11.26 16.15
N ALA A 419 -6.21 -11.00 15.45
CA ALA A 419 -6.36 -9.82 14.60
C ALA A 419 -6.32 -8.51 15.41
N GLU A 420 -6.82 -8.50 16.64
CA GLU A 420 -6.74 -7.34 17.54
C GLU A 420 -5.29 -6.97 17.88
N GLU A 421 -4.43 -7.97 18.12
CA GLU A 421 -3.02 -7.72 18.41
C GLU A 421 -2.26 -7.17 17.19
N VAL A 422 -2.50 -7.76 16.01
CA VAL A 422 -1.95 -7.27 14.72
C VAL A 422 -2.42 -5.85 14.43
N PHE A 423 -3.71 -5.59 14.67
CA PHE A 423 -4.31 -4.28 14.51
C PHE A 423 -3.66 -3.26 15.44
N THR A 424 -3.46 -3.60 16.71
CA THR A 424 -2.78 -2.74 17.68
C THR A 424 -1.34 -2.45 17.26
N ALA A 425 -0.66 -3.43 16.67
CA ALA A 425 0.70 -3.27 16.17
C ALA A 425 0.76 -2.36 14.93
N ARG A 426 -0.20 -2.47 14.00
CA ARG A 426 -0.11 -1.80 12.69
C ARG A 426 -1.44 -1.65 11.94
N ALA A 427 -2.42 -0.96 12.53
CA ALA A 427 -3.71 -0.62 11.89
C ALA A 427 -3.54 0.11 10.52
N PRO A 428 -4.53 0.10 9.62
CA PRO A 428 -4.41 0.70 8.31
C PRO A 428 -4.80 2.17 8.41
N ASP A 429 -4.05 3.03 7.74
CA ASP A 429 -4.44 4.41 7.52
C ASP A 429 -5.38 4.50 6.31
N ILE A 430 -5.07 3.74 5.26
CA ILE A 430 -5.86 3.67 4.02
C ILE A 430 -5.98 2.20 3.59
N LYS A 431 -7.13 1.83 3.04
CA LYS A 431 -7.37 0.50 2.46
C LYS A 431 -7.85 0.63 1.02
N PHE A 432 -7.16 -0.01 0.07
CA PHE A 432 -7.60 -0.11 -1.33
C PHE A 432 -8.03 -1.52 -1.68
N GLY A 433 -9.02 -1.64 -2.57
CA GLY A 433 -9.48 -2.90 -3.13
C GLY A 433 -8.90 -3.17 -4.52
N TYR A 434 -8.64 -4.44 -4.84
CA TYR A 434 -8.06 -4.84 -6.14
C TYR A 434 -8.65 -6.12 -6.77
N GLY A 435 -9.73 -6.70 -6.24
CA GLY A 435 -10.38 -7.88 -6.84
C GLY A 435 -11.80 -7.63 -7.33
N GLY A 436 -12.33 -8.34 -8.32
CA GLY A 436 -13.69 -8.12 -8.84
C GLY A 436 -13.73 -7.66 -10.30
N ASP A 437 -14.09 -6.41 -10.57
CA ASP A 437 -14.30 -5.90 -11.94
C ASP A 437 -13.01 -5.29 -12.52
N ALA A 438 -12.44 -5.95 -13.54
CA ALA A 438 -11.21 -5.48 -14.21
C ALA A 438 -11.36 -4.09 -14.84
N SER A 439 -12.58 -3.60 -15.10
CA SER A 439 -12.82 -2.28 -15.69
C SER A 439 -12.28 -1.13 -14.82
N PHE A 440 -12.14 -1.36 -13.51
CA PHE A 440 -11.59 -0.41 -12.54
C PHE A 440 -10.06 -0.40 -12.47
N LEU A 441 -9.40 -1.33 -13.16
CA LEU A 441 -7.95 -1.43 -13.18
C LEU A 441 -7.34 -0.67 -14.35
N THR A 442 -8.08 0.20 -15.02
CA THR A 442 -7.48 1.22 -15.87
C THR A 442 -6.69 2.20 -14.99
N THR A 443 -5.55 2.66 -15.50
CA THR A 443 -4.57 3.37 -14.65
C THR A 443 -5.09 4.68 -14.13
N ASP A 444 -5.80 5.45 -14.95
CA ASP A 444 -6.40 6.73 -14.57
C ASP A 444 -7.47 6.55 -13.50
N ARG A 445 -8.35 5.55 -13.63
CA ARG A 445 -9.42 5.29 -12.64
C ARG A 445 -8.86 4.80 -11.31
N TYR A 446 -7.85 3.93 -11.33
CA TYR A 446 -7.20 3.50 -10.09
C TYR A 446 -6.39 4.64 -9.45
N CYS A 447 -5.74 5.49 -10.26
CA CYS A 447 -5.05 6.68 -9.74
C CYS A 447 -6.02 7.69 -9.13
N GLU A 448 -7.17 7.95 -9.76
CA GLU A 448 -8.23 8.81 -9.21
C GLU A 448 -8.64 8.34 -7.81
N LEU A 449 -8.94 7.04 -7.66
CA LEU A 449 -9.24 6.45 -6.36
C LEU A 449 -8.11 6.66 -5.35
N VAL A 450 -6.84 6.47 -5.76
CA VAL A 450 -5.68 6.72 -4.91
C VAL A 450 -5.62 8.19 -4.49
N TYR A 451 -5.91 9.12 -5.40
CA TYR A 451 -5.93 10.56 -5.11
C TYR A 451 -7.10 10.95 -4.20
N HIS A 452 -8.29 10.37 -4.37
CA HIS A 452 -9.45 10.56 -3.49
C HIS A 452 -9.08 10.21 -2.04
N GLU A 453 -8.59 8.99 -1.82
CA GLU A 453 -8.23 8.50 -0.48
C GLU A 453 -7.04 9.26 0.13
N LEU A 454 -6.06 9.65 -0.69
CA LEU A 454 -4.98 10.50 -0.19
C LEU A 454 -5.47 11.92 0.13
N SER A 455 -6.51 12.43 -0.52
CA SER A 455 -7.09 13.74 -0.22
C SER A 455 -7.83 13.74 1.11
N HIS A 456 -8.45 12.62 1.49
CA HIS A 456 -8.88 12.36 2.86
C HIS A 456 -7.70 12.39 3.85
N ALA A 457 -6.59 11.72 3.56
CA ALA A 457 -5.42 11.73 4.44
C ALA A 457 -4.77 13.13 4.55
N ALA A 458 -4.84 13.95 3.49
CA ALA A 458 -4.45 15.36 3.52
C ALA A 458 -5.39 16.22 4.37
N HIS A 459 -6.70 15.94 4.32
CA HIS A 459 -7.67 16.56 5.22
C HIS A 459 -7.38 16.19 6.68
N TYR A 460 -7.07 14.93 7.00
CA TYR A 460 -6.62 14.50 8.33
C TYR A 460 -5.42 15.30 8.85
N ALA A 461 -4.45 15.60 7.98
CA ALA A 461 -3.30 16.42 8.37
C ALA A 461 -3.70 17.85 8.81
N ALA A 462 -4.80 18.40 8.29
CA ALA A 462 -5.30 19.73 8.66
C ALA A 462 -6.11 19.72 9.97
N VAL A 463 -7.00 18.74 10.14
CA VAL A 463 -8.01 18.78 11.21
C VAL A 463 -7.70 17.90 12.42
N GLY A 464 -6.84 16.88 12.24
CA GLY A 464 -6.34 16.01 13.31
C GLY A 464 -7.33 14.97 13.86
N ASN A 465 -6.89 14.28 14.93
CA ASN A 465 -7.54 13.08 15.47
C ASN A 465 -8.99 13.27 15.89
N ASN A 466 -9.32 14.38 16.57
CA ASN A 466 -10.65 14.56 17.15
C ASN A 466 -11.73 14.65 16.06
N TRP A 467 -11.41 15.33 14.96
CA TRP A 467 -12.30 15.46 13.82
C TRP A 467 -12.51 14.10 13.14
N TRP A 468 -11.42 13.37 12.87
CA TRP A 468 -11.47 12.07 12.21
C TRP A 468 -12.06 10.95 13.05
N MET A 469 -11.90 11.01 14.38
CA MET A 469 -12.59 10.10 15.29
C MET A 469 -14.10 10.31 15.22
N ARG A 470 -14.57 11.56 15.10
CA ARG A 470 -16.00 11.85 14.91
C ARG A 470 -16.50 11.34 13.56
N LEU A 471 -15.73 11.55 12.48
CA LEU A 471 -16.08 11.03 11.15
C LEU A 471 -16.17 9.49 11.16
N GLY A 472 -15.19 8.79 11.73
CA GLY A 472 -15.21 7.33 11.80
C GLY A 472 -16.37 6.75 12.63
N ILE A 473 -16.79 7.44 13.69
CA ILE A 473 -18.01 7.08 14.45
C ILE A 473 -19.25 7.30 13.58
N ALA A 474 -19.35 8.47 12.94
CA ALA A 474 -20.47 8.84 12.09
C ALA A 474 -20.72 7.87 10.93
N GLU A 475 -19.66 7.43 10.25
CA GLU A 475 -19.74 6.45 9.16
C GLU A 475 -20.21 5.06 9.63
N ASN A 476 -20.09 4.78 10.93
CA ASN A 476 -20.34 3.47 11.52
C ASN A 476 -21.59 3.40 12.41
N ASP A 477 -22.24 4.53 12.72
CA ASP A 477 -23.43 4.58 13.59
C ASP A 477 -24.71 4.04 12.93
N ASN A 478 -24.70 3.70 11.62
CA ASN A 478 -25.78 2.99 10.92
C ASN A 478 -25.23 2.12 9.76
N PRO A 479 -24.64 0.94 10.02
CA PRO A 479 -24.15 0.06 8.97
C PRO A 479 -25.33 -0.54 8.18
N GLY A 480 -25.57 -0.06 6.95
CA GLY A 480 -26.47 -0.74 6.01
C GLY A 480 -27.47 0.10 5.20
N GLU A 481 -27.54 1.43 5.35
CA GLU A 481 -28.50 2.27 4.57
C GLU A 481 -27.90 2.99 3.34
N GLY A 482 -26.63 2.73 2.99
CA GLY A 482 -25.96 3.31 1.82
C GLY A 482 -24.45 3.07 1.81
N THR A 483 -23.76 3.53 0.77
CA THR A 483 -22.28 3.54 0.69
C THR A 483 -21.69 4.48 1.75
N TYR A 484 -22.41 5.56 2.06
CA TYR A 484 -22.04 6.59 3.04
C TYR A 484 -23.22 6.81 4.00
N GLY A 485 -23.20 6.19 5.19
CA GLY A 485 -24.23 6.39 6.23
C GLY A 485 -25.68 6.53 5.72
N ASN A 486 -26.47 7.39 6.34
CA ASN A 486 -27.75 7.87 5.81
C ASN A 486 -27.69 9.41 5.72
N CYS A 487 -28.13 9.97 4.59
CA CYS A 487 -28.17 11.41 4.29
C CYS A 487 -28.93 12.26 5.33
N CYS A 488 -29.77 11.61 6.13
CA CYS A 488 -30.62 12.22 7.15
C CYS A 488 -30.07 12.04 8.58
N THR A 489 -28.82 11.60 8.74
CA THR A 489 -28.17 11.52 10.05
C THR A 489 -27.63 12.88 10.49
N VAL A 490 -27.46 13.08 11.81
CA VAL A 490 -26.83 14.29 12.38
C VAL A 490 -25.38 14.50 11.91
N TYR A 491 -24.76 13.47 11.35
CA TYR A 491 -23.39 13.51 10.85
C TYR A 491 -23.27 13.61 9.32
N ALA A 492 -24.39 13.52 8.59
CA ALA A 492 -24.36 13.64 7.12
C ALA A 492 -23.64 14.92 6.66
N PRO A 493 -23.86 16.11 7.25
CA PRO A 493 -23.12 17.31 6.86
C PRO A 493 -21.59 17.24 7.04
N SER A 494 -21.10 16.44 8.00
CA SER A 494 -19.65 16.19 8.18
C SER A 494 -19.10 15.25 7.10
N ILE A 495 -19.85 14.20 6.77
CA ILE A 495 -19.51 13.26 5.69
C ILE A 495 -19.51 13.99 4.35
N ALA A 496 -20.54 14.81 4.08
CA ALA A 496 -20.64 15.63 2.87
C ALA A 496 -19.40 16.51 2.66
N LEU A 497 -18.88 17.13 3.72
CA LEU A 497 -17.67 17.93 3.66
C LEU A 497 -16.43 17.08 3.32
N ALA A 498 -16.22 15.96 4.01
CA ALA A 498 -15.05 15.11 3.78
C ALA A 498 -15.06 14.45 2.40
N GLU A 499 -16.19 13.87 2.01
CA GLU A 499 -16.35 13.21 0.71
C GLU A 499 -16.36 14.23 -0.43
N GLY A 500 -17.03 15.37 -0.28
CA GLY A 500 -17.03 16.44 -1.28
C GLY A 500 -15.61 16.95 -1.59
N TRP A 501 -14.79 17.14 -0.55
CA TRP A 501 -13.37 17.46 -0.71
C TRP A 501 -12.59 16.36 -1.44
N ALA A 502 -12.76 15.11 -1.04
CA ALA A 502 -12.01 14.00 -1.61
C ALA A 502 -12.39 13.73 -3.07
N TYR A 503 -13.69 13.77 -3.41
CA TYR A 503 -14.18 13.64 -4.78
C TYR A 503 -13.65 14.75 -5.68
N TYR A 504 -13.76 16.00 -5.23
CA TYR A 504 -13.24 17.13 -5.99
C TYR A 504 -11.74 16.97 -6.27
N MET A 505 -10.93 16.74 -5.23
CA MET A 505 -9.49 16.62 -5.40
C MET A 505 -9.07 15.35 -6.17
N GLY A 506 -9.75 14.23 -5.98
CA GLY A 506 -9.50 12.99 -6.73
C GLY A 506 -9.63 13.21 -8.23
N HIS A 507 -10.76 13.77 -8.65
CA HIS A 507 -11.05 14.08 -10.05
C HIS A 507 -10.22 15.23 -10.61
N HIS A 508 -10.03 16.33 -9.85
CA HIS A 508 -9.18 17.46 -10.26
C HIS A 508 -7.74 17.03 -10.54
N LEU A 509 -7.16 16.21 -9.64
CA LEU A 509 -5.80 15.71 -9.81
C LEU A 509 -5.69 14.67 -10.92
N ALA A 510 -6.70 13.82 -11.10
CA ALA A 510 -6.76 12.90 -12.22
C ALA A 510 -6.86 13.64 -13.56
N ASP A 511 -7.68 14.69 -13.66
CA ASP A 511 -7.75 15.57 -14.83
C ASP A 511 -6.41 16.25 -15.11
N LYS A 512 -5.79 16.86 -14.09
CA LYS A 512 -4.48 17.51 -14.21
C LYS A 512 -3.41 16.59 -14.77
N LYS A 513 -3.47 15.30 -14.44
CA LYS A 513 -2.49 14.29 -14.90
C LYS A 513 -2.82 13.72 -16.28
N TRP A 514 -4.09 13.43 -16.55
CA TRP A 514 -4.51 12.63 -17.71
C TRP A 514 -5.32 13.41 -18.74
N GLY A 515 -6.05 14.44 -18.32
CA GLY A 515 -6.87 15.31 -19.16
C GLY A 515 -7.74 14.52 -20.12
N MET A 516 -7.66 14.85 -21.42
CA MET A 516 -8.44 14.18 -22.48
C MET A 516 -8.12 12.69 -22.65
N LEU A 517 -7.03 12.18 -22.06
CA LEU A 517 -6.70 10.76 -22.07
C LEU A 517 -7.51 9.94 -21.07
N SER A 518 -8.18 10.58 -20.11
CA SER A 518 -9.02 9.88 -19.13
C SER A 518 -10.10 9.03 -19.79
N THR A 519 -10.32 7.86 -19.19
CA THR A 519 -11.31 6.88 -19.59
C THR A 519 -12.71 7.30 -19.12
N SER A 520 -13.73 6.69 -19.71
CA SER A 520 -15.11 6.92 -19.29
C SER A 520 -15.44 6.10 -18.06
N PHE A 521 -16.23 6.64 -17.14
CA PHE A 521 -16.58 5.98 -15.89
C PHE A 521 -18.02 6.32 -15.44
N PRO A 522 -18.72 5.38 -14.77
CA PRO A 522 -20.03 5.66 -14.19
C PRO A 522 -19.94 5.99 -12.69
N GLU A 523 -20.41 7.18 -12.31
CA GLU A 523 -20.20 7.72 -10.94
C GLU A 523 -21.42 8.43 -10.31
N GLN A 524 -22.55 8.35 -11.01
CA GLN A 524 -23.84 8.86 -10.53
C GLN A 524 -24.96 7.91 -10.94
N GLY A 525 -25.97 7.78 -10.09
CA GLY A 525 -27.03 6.76 -10.17
C GLY A 525 -26.89 5.70 -9.08
N ASP A 526 -27.61 4.58 -9.19
CA ASP A 526 -27.53 3.50 -8.20
C ASP A 526 -26.31 2.62 -8.48
N LEU A 527 -25.15 3.07 -7.98
CA LEU A 527 -23.87 2.36 -8.08
C LEU A 527 -23.86 1.04 -7.29
N ILE A 528 -24.80 0.86 -6.35
CA ILE A 528 -24.91 -0.38 -5.58
C ILE A 528 -25.57 -1.45 -6.44
N ARG A 529 -26.71 -1.13 -7.06
CA ARG A 529 -27.50 -2.07 -7.88
C ARG A 529 -27.18 -2.03 -9.36
N MET A 530 -26.23 -1.18 -9.77
CA MET A 530 -25.85 -0.97 -11.17
C MET A 530 -27.02 -0.50 -12.05
N GLN A 531 -27.88 0.38 -11.51
CA GLN A 531 -29.10 0.85 -12.18
C GLN A 531 -29.05 2.36 -12.45
N ASN A 532 -29.62 2.77 -13.57
CA ASN A 532 -29.75 4.19 -13.98
C ASN A 532 -28.42 4.97 -13.93
N LEU A 533 -27.31 4.28 -14.25
CA LEU A 533 -25.96 4.83 -14.17
C LEU A 533 -25.74 5.92 -15.23
N VAL A 534 -25.21 7.06 -14.80
CA VAL A 534 -24.68 8.10 -15.67
C VAL A 534 -23.22 7.80 -15.92
N THR A 535 -22.86 7.60 -17.20
CA THR A 535 -21.47 7.39 -17.61
C THR A 535 -20.90 8.71 -18.12
N PHE A 536 -19.88 9.22 -17.43
CA PHE A 536 -19.17 10.43 -17.79
C PHE A 536 -18.09 10.11 -18.83
N ARG A 537 -18.05 10.91 -19.88
CA ARG A 537 -17.20 10.71 -21.05
C ARG A 537 -16.56 12.03 -21.42
N ALA A 538 -15.34 11.98 -21.93
CA ALA A 538 -14.71 13.17 -22.50
C ALA A 538 -15.55 13.72 -23.67
N THR A 539 -15.66 15.04 -23.74
CA THR A 539 -16.28 15.77 -24.85
C THR A 539 -15.21 16.27 -25.83
N ALA A 540 -15.53 17.23 -26.71
CA ALA A 540 -14.52 17.86 -27.56
C ALA A 540 -13.49 18.68 -26.75
N ASN A 541 -13.91 19.26 -25.62
CA ASN A 541 -13.11 20.25 -24.89
C ASN A 541 -12.80 19.86 -23.44
N PHE A 542 -13.50 18.86 -22.89
CA PHE A 542 -13.43 18.51 -21.47
C PHE A 542 -13.17 17.02 -21.28
N SER A 543 -12.34 16.67 -20.29
CA SER A 543 -12.12 15.29 -19.90
C SER A 543 -13.37 14.68 -19.26
N SER A 544 -13.37 13.36 -19.07
CA SER A 544 -14.44 12.69 -18.30
C SER A 544 -14.51 13.17 -16.85
N HIS A 545 -13.41 13.60 -16.24
CA HIS A 545 -13.40 14.12 -14.86
C HIS A 545 -14.02 15.51 -14.77
N VAL A 546 -13.67 16.44 -15.68
CA VAL A 546 -14.30 17.77 -15.72
C VAL A 546 -15.79 17.65 -16.03
N VAL A 547 -16.16 16.81 -17.00
CA VAL A 547 -17.58 16.57 -17.31
C VAL A 547 -18.33 16.01 -16.09
N PHE A 548 -17.69 15.15 -15.30
CA PHE A 548 -18.29 14.65 -14.06
C PHE A 548 -18.52 15.76 -13.03
N LEU A 549 -17.49 16.56 -12.73
CA LEU A 549 -17.57 17.61 -11.71
C LEU A 549 -18.62 18.66 -12.09
N GLU A 550 -18.61 19.11 -13.33
CA GLU A 550 -19.49 20.16 -13.84
C GLU A 550 -20.95 19.69 -14.04
N SER A 551 -21.16 18.47 -14.53
CA SER A 551 -22.52 17.98 -14.84
C SER A 551 -23.17 17.18 -13.70
N TYR A 552 -22.60 17.21 -12.49
CA TYR A 552 -23.10 16.46 -11.35
C TYR A 552 -24.50 16.93 -10.94
N GLN A 553 -25.45 15.99 -10.81
CA GLN A 553 -26.83 16.29 -10.42
C GLN A 553 -27.09 15.98 -8.92
N PRO A 554 -27.00 16.93 -7.98
CA PRO A 554 -27.16 16.67 -6.54
C PRO A 554 -28.61 16.31 -6.12
N HIS A 555 -29.58 16.43 -7.04
CA HIS A 555 -30.98 16.10 -6.79
C HIS A 555 -31.46 14.84 -7.53
N LYS A 556 -30.53 14.04 -8.08
CA LYS A 556 -30.88 12.83 -8.80
C LYS A 556 -31.49 11.78 -7.87
N LYS A 557 -32.80 11.55 -8.01
CA LYS A 557 -33.58 10.64 -7.13
C LYS A 557 -33.08 9.20 -7.10
N ASP A 558 -32.51 8.72 -8.19
CA ASP A 558 -32.02 7.34 -8.31
C ASP A 558 -30.57 7.18 -7.83
N ASP A 559 -29.94 8.25 -7.34
CA ASP A 559 -28.61 8.20 -6.74
C ASP A 559 -28.72 8.34 -5.21
N PRO A 560 -28.49 7.25 -4.44
CA PRO A 560 -28.56 7.29 -2.99
C PRO A 560 -27.49 8.20 -2.35
N ASN A 561 -26.46 8.57 -3.12
CA ASN A 561 -25.35 9.40 -2.69
C ASN A 561 -25.41 10.82 -3.30
N ALA A 562 -26.52 11.20 -3.95
CA ALA A 562 -26.70 12.53 -4.59
C ALA A 562 -26.50 13.71 -3.62
N TRP A 563 -26.75 13.46 -2.34
CA TRP A 563 -26.58 14.44 -1.27
C TRP A 563 -25.11 14.80 -0.99
N ILE A 564 -24.14 14.00 -1.46
CA ILE A 564 -22.72 14.37 -1.36
C ILE A 564 -22.43 15.41 -2.44
N PRO A 565 -21.89 16.58 -2.10
CA PRO A 565 -21.73 17.68 -3.04
C PRO A 565 -20.43 17.52 -3.85
N LYS A 566 -20.42 16.56 -4.78
CA LYS A 566 -19.20 16.15 -5.52
C LYS A 566 -18.69 17.20 -6.51
N GLY A 567 -19.60 17.98 -7.11
CA GLY A 567 -19.28 19.08 -8.03
C GLY A 567 -19.04 20.43 -7.34
N LEU A 568 -19.61 20.65 -6.15
CA LEU A 568 -19.68 21.97 -5.49
C LEU A 568 -18.34 22.70 -5.40
N LEU A 569 -17.25 22.00 -5.07
CA LEU A 569 -15.94 22.65 -4.92
C LEU A 569 -15.31 23.01 -6.27
N TYR A 570 -15.69 22.32 -7.35
CA TYR A 570 -15.30 22.69 -8.71
C TYR A 570 -15.98 24.00 -9.13
N ASP A 571 -17.29 24.10 -8.91
CA ASP A 571 -18.11 25.30 -9.20
C ASP A 571 -17.65 26.54 -8.41
N LEU A 572 -16.95 26.36 -7.28
CA LEU A 572 -16.32 27.50 -6.57
C LEU A 572 -15.06 28.02 -7.30
N VAL A 573 -14.34 27.13 -7.99
CA VAL A 573 -12.98 27.37 -8.52
C VAL A 573 -12.99 27.73 -10.01
N ASP A 574 -13.95 27.22 -10.77
CA ASP A 574 -13.98 27.39 -12.20
C ASP A 574 -14.31 28.84 -12.65
N SER A 575 -14.64 29.01 -13.93
CA SER A 575 -14.91 30.30 -14.55
C SER A 575 -16.36 30.79 -14.49
N SER A 576 -17.22 30.28 -13.59
CA SER A 576 -18.63 30.68 -13.40
C SER A 576 -19.51 30.54 -14.65
N THR A 577 -19.18 29.60 -15.53
CA THR A 577 -19.92 29.41 -16.78
C THR A 577 -20.45 27.99 -16.77
N GLU A 578 -21.70 27.81 -16.37
CA GLU A 578 -22.38 26.51 -16.43
C GLU A 578 -22.33 25.95 -17.87
N LEU A 579 -21.48 24.94 -18.05
CA LEU A 579 -21.24 24.31 -19.35
C LEU A 579 -22.30 23.25 -19.68
N PHE A 580 -23.01 22.73 -18.68
CA PHE A 580 -23.97 21.63 -18.81
C PHE A 580 -25.30 21.94 -18.09
N PRO A 581 -26.23 22.66 -18.75
CA PRO A 581 -27.55 23.03 -18.18
C PRO A 581 -28.42 21.86 -17.65
N GLN A 582 -28.01 20.62 -17.92
CA GLN A 582 -28.63 19.39 -17.44
C GLN A 582 -28.26 19.06 -15.98
N SER A 583 -27.25 19.73 -15.39
CA SER A 583 -26.92 19.67 -13.97
C SER A 583 -28.12 20.15 -13.12
N GLY A 584 -28.82 21.18 -13.64
CA GLY A 584 -29.85 21.90 -12.91
C GLY A 584 -29.28 22.89 -11.88
N ILE A 585 -27.97 23.10 -11.88
CA ILE A 585 -27.25 23.99 -10.98
C ILE A 585 -27.14 25.38 -11.62
N ILE A 586 -27.29 26.40 -10.79
CA ILE A 586 -27.02 27.77 -11.17
C ILE A 586 -25.62 28.09 -10.63
N ASP A 587 -24.62 27.95 -11.50
CA ASP A 587 -23.26 28.34 -11.22
C ASP A 587 -23.01 29.81 -11.61
N GLU A 588 -22.84 30.65 -10.59
CA GLU A 588 -22.47 32.07 -10.71
C GLU A 588 -21.27 32.41 -9.81
N VAL A 589 -20.45 31.41 -9.43
CA VAL A 589 -19.29 31.61 -8.56
C VAL A 589 -18.02 31.31 -9.32
N SER A 590 -16.98 32.14 -9.15
CA SER A 590 -15.68 31.85 -9.76
C SER A 590 -14.50 32.36 -8.94
N GLY A 591 -13.31 31.86 -9.28
CA GLY A 591 -12.06 32.46 -8.83
C GLY A 591 -11.71 32.22 -7.36
N PHE A 592 -12.32 31.22 -6.71
CA PHE A 592 -11.69 30.61 -5.55
C PHE A 592 -10.50 29.75 -5.99
N THR A 593 -9.52 29.60 -5.10
CA THR A 593 -8.36 28.74 -5.31
C THR A 593 -8.40 27.51 -4.41
N ASN A 594 -7.73 26.44 -4.83
CA ASN A 594 -7.58 25.23 -4.00
C ASN A 594 -6.93 25.53 -2.63
N GLU A 595 -6.02 26.50 -2.56
CA GLU A 595 -5.45 26.97 -1.31
C GLU A 595 -6.51 27.60 -0.39
N GLU A 596 -7.37 28.46 -0.92
CA GLU A 596 -8.48 29.05 -0.17
C GLU A 596 -9.46 27.97 0.29
N LEU A 597 -9.85 27.04 -0.59
CA LEU A 597 -10.73 25.93 -0.23
C LEU A 597 -10.14 25.08 0.91
N TYR A 598 -8.86 24.74 0.84
CA TYR A 598 -8.20 23.94 1.87
C TYR A 598 -8.02 24.69 3.19
N LYS A 599 -7.70 26.00 3.16
CA LYS A 599 -7.57 26.81 4.38
C LYS A 599 -8.85 26.90 5.21
N ALA A 600 -10.01 26.69 4.59
CA ALA A 600 -11.29 26.61 5.30
C ALA A 600 -11.49 25.26 6.02
N LEU A 601 -10.74 24.20 5.68
CA LEU A 601 -10.76 22.92 6.39
C LEU A 601 -9.90 23.02 7.66
N GLN A 602 -10.53 23.43 8.77
CA GLN A 602 -9.86 23.62 10.05
C GLN A 602 -10.45 22.73 11.15
N PRO A 603 -9.72 22.44 12.24
CA PRO A 603 -10.22 21.59 13.32
C PRO A 603 -11.54 22.03 13.95
N ASP A 604 -11.85 23.34 13.89
CA ASP A 604 -13.11 23.93 14.37
C ASP A 604 -14.28 23.77 13.40
N VAL A 605 -14.02 23.51 12.12
CA VAL A 605 -15.01 23.35 11.06
C VAL A 605 -15.46 21.89 10.97
N LYS A 606 -16.67 21.63 11.42
CA LYS A 606 -17.19 20.29 11.67
C LYS A 606 -18.07 19.74 10.56
N ASP A 607 -18.64 20.61 9.76
CA ASP A 607 -19.56 20.26 8.68
C ASP A 607 -19.53 21.29 7.57
N ILE A 608 -20.23 20.98 6.49
CA ILE A 608 -20.28 21.81 5.30
C ILE A 608 -20.93 23.19 5.51
N PHE A 609 -21.82 23.36 6.50
CA PHE A 609 -22.41 24.66 6.81
C PHE A 609 -21.37 25.57 7.48
N GLU A 610 -20.64 25.03 8.46
CA GLU A 610 -19.52 25.73 9.09
C GLU A 610 -18.40 26.00 8.08
N TYR A 611 -18.17 25.09 7.12
CA TYR A 611 -17.21 25.27 6.04
C TYR A 611 -17.56 26.46 5.14
N LYS A 612 -18.82 26.54 4.66
CA LYS A 612 -19.32 27.69 3.88
C LYS A 612 -19.06 29.01 4.62
N HIS A 613 -19.40 29.04 5.91
CA HIS A 613 -19.22 30.23 6.73
C HIS A 613 -17.74 30.61 6.87
N LYS A 614 -16.87 29.62 7.13
CA LYS A 614 -15.42 29.83 7.23
C LYS A 614 -14.82 30.32 5.92
N LEU A 615 -15.20 29.70 4.80
CA LEU A 615 -14.77 30.06 3.45
C LEU A 615 -15.12 31.51 3.13
N LEU A 616 -16.32 31.95 3.48
CA LEU A 616 -16.73 33.35 3.27
C LEU A 616 -15.95 34.30 4.18
N ILE A 617 -15.84 34.02 5.47
CA ILE A 617 -15.11 34.89 6.42
C ILE A 617 -13.67 35.09 5.98
N GLN A 618 -12.94 34.02 5.69
CA GLN A 618 -11.52 34.12 5.36
C GLN A 618 -11.27 34.82 4.02
N ASN A 619 -12.27 34.86 3.14
CA ASN A 619 -12.20 35.47 1.81
C ASN A 619 -13.00 36.79 1.73
N ASN A 620 -13.16 37.49 2.86
CA ASN A 620 -13.81 38.81 2.94
C ASN A 620 -15.23 38.84 2.31
N PHE A 621 -15.98 37.74 2.48
CA PHE A 621 -17.34 37.57 1.94
C PHE A 621 -17.42 37.74 0.41
N ARG A 622 -16.34 37.43 -0.30
CA ARG A 622 -16.30 37.44 -1.77
C ARG A 622 -17.44 36.58 -2.33
N GLN A 623 -18.24 37.17 -3.22
CA GLN A 623 -19.37 36.53 -3.89
C GLN A 623 -20.41 35.91 -2.94
N GLN A 624 -20.58 36.45 -1.73
CA GLN A 624 -21.42 35.86 -0.68
C GLN A 624 -22.81 35.43 -1.16
N GLN A 625 -23.50 36.23 -1.95
CA GLN A 625 -24.84 35.88 -2.44
C GLN A 625 -24.79 34.66 -3.37
N ALA A 626 -23.93 34.67 -4.38
CA ALA A 626 -23.77 33.56 -5.32
C ALA A 626 -23.29 32.28 -4.62
N VAL A 627 -22.32 32.39 -3.68
CA VAL A 627 -21.86 31.25 -2.86
C VAL A 627 -23.00 30.66 -2.03
N ASN A 628 -23.85 31.50 -1.43
CA ASN A 628 -24.99 31.00 -0.65
C ASN A 628 -26.04 30.29 -1.52
N GLU A 629 -26.33 30.82 -2.72
CA GLU A 629 -27.25 30.16 -3.66
C GLU A 629 -26.63 28.86 -4.19
N LEU A 630 -25.35 28.84 -4.54
CA LEU A 630 -24.66 27.63 -5.01
C LEU A 630 -24.73 26.49 -3.97
N PHE A 631 -24.39 26.76 -2.71
CA PHE A 631 -24.51 25.74 -1.66
C PHE A 631 -25.95 25.25 -1.50
N LYS A 632 -26.94 26.15 -1.65
CA LYS A 632 -28.36 25.81 -1.57
C LYS A 632 -28.80 24.93 -2.74
N GLU A 633 -28.30 25.13 -3.95
CA GLU A 633 -28.51 24.23 -5.11
C GLU A 633 -27.93 22.82 -4.85
N TYR A 634 -26.88 22.70 -4.04
CA TYR A 634 -26.37 21.41 -3.55
C TYR A 634 -27.07 20.88 -2.28
N GLY A 635 -28.01 21.63 -1.71
CA GLY A 635 -28.77 21.26 -0.51
C GLY A 635 -28.18 21.72 0.84
N TYR A 636 -27.31 22.74 0.87
CA TYR A 636 -26.52 23.18 2.04
C TYR A 636 -26.48 24.70 2.29
#